data_AF-E1Z2C5-F1
#
_entry.id   AF-E1Z2C5-F1
#
_cell.length_a   1.000
_cell.length_b   1.000
_cell.length_c   1.000
_cell.angle_alpha   90.00
_cell.angle_beta   90.00
_cell.angle_gamma   90.00
#
_symmetry.space_group_name_H-M   'P 1'
#
loop_
_entity.id
_entity.type
_entity.pdbx_description
1 polymer ?
#
loop_
_entity_poly.entity_id
_entity_poly.type
_entity_poly.pdbx_seq_one_letter_code
_entity_poly.pdbx_strand_id
1 'polypeptide(L)'
;MSRPGDAAAAAGRGKRFRSSGGGGGDAVTGGAGFLAGVACALLFALWKHAHGELLVPSALLSSEVSAEFNTSAAAVGQVRGSATAGTDARKAAQPVNFTGTKDWTSAVTAAAMAAADAVEHQIDVDSLPILFLSYGNAAYFNFVHNWAVSVQQIGAPYVIGSFDDAMLDLCANHSLPCVRAQFATADDFRTNFAAFRAMGAVLLVLEILERHPKLPLLVVSDSDTVWLRQPWTYFDQRPAADFFISTDCNSIEASAPCCGVQQLHLAQAQALALQMEDRWQPNNPLPSCGHIPGNWGFAFNTGLFAVRNRPASRRFLREWVDMLTDPAKEKDQHGRGVEDQLALNLLFDADGSMETHGTKRAGDDEPRTILVYNGTLRVQTLPVVLFSGGHVAFVQRTPWKHGMQPIVIHMTYQRWWSDGKRARLREFGLWHIDPPAYCGAGPGAPLKLLTYENGVAEFVEDVAKQRYPGAVEMPLFYKMWLAMTYQIAAFRDALAAARMLGRAVVLPTLWCWCDYDEGPDILQTCINPSADYAVPFRCPLDYMLDLEIIDWQQLNYRNAGFLDLPQVPASIRNSRAVVQIAGAKPADPFPRAASLVGDAVTVWPGISQADMQRVIQPVESVAVLELRGFVPGFLGTWTDAGQAAQFDEGWAWSMGEARWCCSSWGPHDEEYRTLNYAYPQLFKDGWQPWSAPMMKPPDWCDEVSEHGGNRRFTTLPQHPCKFLREPGDAAAGRGAG
;
A
#
# COMPACT_ATOMS: atom_id res chain seq x y z
N MET A 1 55.42 31.05 19.19
CA MET A 1 56.83 30.57 19.23
C MET A 1 56.99 29.53 18.14
N SER A 2 57.88 29.82 17.19
CA SER A 2 58.62 28.91 16.29
C SER A 2 57.86 28.00 15.29
N ARG A 3 57.69 28.56 14.07
CA ARG A 3 57.61 27.93 12.72
C ARG A 3 58.96 27.23 12.33
N PRO A 4 59.18 26.68 11.10
CA PRO A 4 58.30 26.23 9.96
C PRO A 4 58.80 24.94 9.24
N GLY A 5 58.12 24.51 8.15
CA GLY A 5 58.82 23.92 6.98
C GLY A 5 58.02 22.96 6.07
N ASP A 6 57.41 23.50 5.00
CA ASP A 6 57.39 23.10 3.57
C ASP A 6 57.95 21.71 3.15
N ALA A 7 57.61 21.05 2.03
CA ALA A 7 56.57 21.08 1.00
C ALA A 7 56.88 19.90 0.03
N ALA A 8 55.86 19.45 -0.70
CA ALA A 8 55.92 18.90 -2.07
C ALA A 8 56.52 17.50 -2.40
N ALA A 9 55.64 16.72 -3.06
CA ALA A 9 55.81 16.07 -4.38
C ALA A 9 56.33 14.61 -4.53
N ALA A 10 55.43 13.82 -5.14
CA ALA A 10 55.62 13.01 -6.36
C ALA A 10 56.28 11.60 -6.32
N ALA A 11 55.43 10.65 -6.73
CA ALA A 11 55.65 9.64 -7.79
C ALA A 11 56.62 8.46 -7.59
N GLY A 12 56.06 7.26 -7.77
CA GLY A 12 56.56 6.36 -8.83
C GLY A 12 57.02 4.96 -8.44
N ARG A 13 56.38 3.96 -9.09
CA ARG A 13 56.94 2.70 -9.64
C ARG A 13 57.71 1.80 -8.65
N GLY A 14 57.26 0.59 -8.33
CA GLY A 14 56.97 -0.51 -9.25
C GLY A 14 58.19 -1.41 -9.46
N LYS A 15 58.12 -2.68 -9.01
CA LYS A 15 58.79 -3.91 -9.52
C LYS A 15 58.58 -5.04 -8.50
N ARG A 16 57.76 -6.06 -8.78
CA ARG A 16 58.06 -7.32 -9.53
C ARG A 16 59.28 -8.07 -9.03
N PHE A 17 59.04 -9.24 -8.41
CA PHE A 17 59.79 -10.49 -8.59
C PHE A 17 58.75 -11.62 -8.50
N ARG A 18 58.44 -12.35 -9.58
CA ARG A 18 59.16 -13.37 -10.37
C ARG A 18 58.72 -14.78 -9.96
N SER A 19 58.13 -15.42 -10.95
CA SER A 19 57.69 -16.80 -11.09
C SER A 19 58.82 -17.82 -11.22
N SER A 20 58.52 -19.06 -10.86
CA SER A 20 58.96 -20.31 -11.50
C SER A 20 57.98 -21.39 -11.03
N GLY A 21 57.11 -21.98 -11.85
CA GLY A 21 57.39 -22.91 -12.97
C GLY A 21 57.62 -24.31 -12.38
N GLY A 22 57.03 -25.44 -12.76
CA GLY A 22 56.13 -25.97 -13.80
C GLY A 22 56.08 -27.50 -13.47
N GLY A 23 55.00 -28.27 -13.63
CA GLY A 23 54.34 -28.70 -14.87
C GLY A 23 53.95 -30.20 -14.76
N GLY A 24 52.93 -30.62 -15.53
CA GLY A 24 52.77 -32.00 -16.03
C GLY A 24 51.62 -32.89 -15.48
N GLY A 25 50.60 -33.13 -16.33
CA GLY A 25 49.70 -34.32 -16.40
C GLY A 25 48.71 -34.54 -15.24
N ASP A 26 47.44 -34.92 -15.38
CA ASP A 26 46.69 -35.60 -16.46
C ASP A 26 45.19 -35.27 -16.39
N ALA A 27 44.52 -35.43 -17.53
CA ALA A 27 43.09 -35.23 -17.71
C ALA A 27 42.29 -36.51 -17.42
N VAL A 28 41.49 -36.55 -16.34
CA VAL A 28 40.23 -37.31 -16.23
C VAL A 28 39.40 -36.68 -15.10
N THR A 29 38.36 -35.90 -15.43
CA THR A 29 37.09 -35.68 -14.66
C THR A 29 36.36 -34.45 -15.20
N GLY A 30 35.82 -34.55 -16.42
CA GLY A 30 35.00 -33.50 -17.05
C GLY A 30 33.59 -33.95 -17.44
N GLY A 31 33.15 -35.13 -17.00
CA GLY A 31 31.92 -35.78 -17.50
C GLY A 31 30.71 -35.82 -16.56
N ALA A 32 30.88 -35.56 -15.26
CA ALA A 32 29.78 -35.74 -14.29
C ALA A 32 28.96 -34.46 -14.01
N GLY A 33 29.54 -33.26 -14.20
CA GLY A 33 28.86 -31.99 -13.89
C GLY A 33 27.84 -31.53 -14.95
N PHE A 34 28.07 -31.88 -16.23
CA PHE A 34 27.23 -31.39 -17.33
C PHE A 34 25.94 -32.22 -17.50
N LEU A 35 25.98 -33.51 -17.19
CA LEU A 35 24.80 -34.39 -17.24
C LEU A 35 23.83 -34.18 -16.06
N ALA A 36 24.33 -33.77 -14.89
CA ALA A 36 23.50 -33.44 -13.73
C ALA A 36 22.73 -32.11 -13.92
N GLY A 37 23.37 -31.11 -14.55
CA GLY A 37 22.73 -29.82 -14.85
C GLY A 37 21.61 -29.91 -15.89
N VAL A 38 21.79 -30.73 -16.93
CA VAL A 38 20.78 -30.94 -17.98
C VAL A 38 19.61 -31.80 -17.48
N ALA A 39 19.86 -32.78 -16.60
CA ALA A 39 18.81 -33.59 -15.98
C ALA A 39 17.93 -32.76 -15.02
N CYS A 40 18.50 -31.85 -14.22
CA CYS A 40 17.72 -30.96 -13.36
C CYS A 40 16.89 -29.94 -14.15
N ALA A 41 17.42 -29.40 -15.25
CA ALA A 41 16.68 -28.47 -16.10
C ALA A 41 15.52 -29.15 -16.85
N LEU A 42 15.70 -30.40 -17.30
CA LEU A 42 14.64 -31.18 -17.94
C LEU A 42 13.58 -31.66 -16.94
N LEU A 43 13.95 -31.98 -15.69
CA LEU A 43 13.00 -32.31 -14.62
C LEU A 43 12.20 -31.08 -14.18
N PHE A 44 12.81 -29.89 -14.13
CA PHE A 44 12.09 -28.63 -13.85
C PHE A 44 11.15 -28.24 -15.00
N ALA A 45 11.56 -28.45 -16.25
CA ALA A 45 10.71 -28.19 -17.41
C ALA A 45 9.54 -29.20 -17.51
N LEU A 46 9.77 -30.48 -17.19
CA LEU A 46 8.72 -31.50 -17.13
C LEU A 46 7.78 -31.30 -15.93
N TRP A 47 8.27 -30.82 -14.78
CA TRP A 47 7.46 -30.45 -13.64
C TRP A 47 6.56 -29.23 -13.94
N LYS A 48 7.11 -28.20 -14.59
CA LYS A 48 6.35 -27.01 -14.99
C LYS A 48 5.31 -27.31 -16.08
N HIS A 49 5.58 -28.30 -16.95
CA HIS A 49 4.64 -28.71 -17.99
C HIS A 49 3.55 -29.67 -17.47
N ALA A 50 3.85 -30.51 -16.45
CA ALA A 50 2.89 -31.43 -15.85
C ALA A 50 1.96 -30.78 -14.81
N HIS A 51 2.29 -29.59 -14.30
CA HIS A 51 1.49 -28.86 -13.29
C HIS A 51 0.92 -27.52 -13.79
N GLY A 52 0.98 -27.29 -15.10
CA GLY A 52 0.44 -26.11 -15.77
C GLY A 52 -0.88 -26.37 -16.50
N GLU A 53 -1.81 -27.13 -15.92
CA GLU A 53 -3.22 -27.13 -16.32
C GLU A 53 -4.14 -27.23 -15.10
N LEU A 54 -5.12 -26.31 -15.06
CA LEU A 54 -6.33 -26.25 -14.24
C LEU A 54 -6.59 -27.39 -13.23
N LEU A 55 -6.50 -27.05 -11.94
CA LEU A 55 -7.31 -27.70 -10.90
C LEU A 55 -8.36 -26.70 -10.39
N VAL A 56 -9.47 -26.63 -11.10
CA VAL A 56 -10.77 -26.30 -10.50
C VAL A 56 -11.20 -27.53 -9.71
N PRO A 57 -11.45 -27.47 -8.39
CA PRO A 57 -12.06 -28.57 -7.68
C PRO A 57 -13.50 -28.75 -8.19
N SER A 58 -13.70 -29.74 -9.06
CA SER A 58 -15.02 -30.25 -9.41
C SER A 58 -15.58 -31.07 -8.26
N ALA A 59 -16.14 -30.40 -7.25
CA ALA A 59 -17.00 -31.01 -6.25
C ALA A 59 -17.89 -29.95 -5.58
N LEU A 60 -18.84 -29.40 -6.35
CA LEU A 60 -20.14 -28.87 -5.90
C LEU A 60 -20.94 -28.39 -7.14
N LEU A 61 -21.30 -29.34 -8.01
CA LEU A 61 -22.35 -29.15 -9.01
C LEU A 61 -23.40 -30.23 -8.81
N SER A 62 -24.23 -30.06 -7.78
CA SER A 62 -25.58 -30.60 -7.78
C SER A 62 -26.50 -29.50 -8.31
N SER A 63 -27.01 -29.74 -9.51
CA SER A 63 -28.30 -29.30 -10.06
C SER A 63 -29.02 -28.14 -9.36
N GLU A 64 -29.16 -27.05 -10.10
CA GLU A 64 -30.24 -26.05 -10.12
C GLU A 64 -29.64 -24.64 -10.20
N VAL A 65 -29.56 -24.13 -11.44
CA VAL A 65 -29.85 -22.74 -11.89
C VAL A 65 -29.28 -22.67 -13.32
N SER A 66 -30.05 -23.16 -14.27
CA SER A 66 -29.82 -22.97 -15.71
C SER A 66 -31.17 -22.65 -16.33
N ALA A 67 -31.68 -21.45 -16.00
CA ALA A 67 -32.82 -20.84 -16.66
C ALA A 67 -32.87 -19.38 -16.25
N GLU A 68 -32.07 -18.50 -16.87
CA GLU A 68 -32.35 -17.06 -17.04
C GLU A 68 -31.15 -16.31 -17.67
N PHE A 69 -30.59 -16.78 -18.79
CA PHE A 69 -29.75 -15.92 -19.66
C PHE A 69 -29.73 -16.50 -21.06
N ASN A 70 -30.86 -16.42 -21.77
CA ASN A 70 -30.87 -16.63 -23.23
C ASN A 70 -32.11 -15.98 -23.89
N THR A 71 -32.17 -14.65 -23.90
CA THR A 71 -33.12 -13.90 -24.74
C THR A 71 -32.52 -12.56 -25.20
N SER A 72 -31.58 -12.61 -26.14
CA SER A 72 -31.24 -11.47 -27.00
C SER A 72 -30.38 -11.90 -28.20
N ALA A 73 -30.85 -12.89 -28.95
CA ALA A 73 -30.35 -13.21 -30.29
C ALA A 73 -31.45 -13.84 -31.14
N ALA A 74 -32.53 -13.08 -31.39
CA ALA A 74 -33.59 -13.47 -32.31
C ALA A 74 -34.10 -12.24 -33.06
N ALA A 75 -33.28 -11.70 -33.97
CA ALA A 75 -33.77 -10.80 -35.02
C ALA A 75 -32.75 -10.65 -36.18
N VAL A 76 -32.49 -11.69 -36.97
CA VAL A 76 -32.29 -11.56 -38.43
C VAL A 76 -32.75 -12.87 -39.08
N GLY A 77 -33.86 -12.82 -39.79
CA GLY A 77 -34.45 -13.96 -40.48
C GLY A 77 -33.81 -14.26 -41.84
N GLN A 78 -33.84 -15.55 -42.17
CA GLN A 78 -34.11 -16.13 -43.50
C GLN A 78 -33.33 -15.61 -44.72
N VAL A 79 -32.40 -16.43 -45.22
CA VAL A 79 -32.43 -16.88 -46.62
C VAL A 79 -32.13 -18.38 -46.69
N ARG A 80 -33.03 -19.12 -47.34
CA ARG A 80 -33.01 -20.56 -47.63
C ARG A 80 -31.90 -20.93 -48.62
N GLY A 81 -31.38 -22.17 -48.53
CA GLY A 81 -30.68 -22.80 -49.65
C GLY A 81 -29.94 -24.10 -49.31
N SER A 82 -30.64 -25.22 -49.47
CA SER A 82 -30.20 -26.62 -49.32
C SER A 82 -29.21 -27.08 -50.42
N ALA A 83 -28.23 -27.93 -50.07
CA ALA A 83 -27.74 -29.13 -50.81
C ALA A 83 -26.50 -29.72 -50.09
N THR A 84 -26.60 -30.77 -49.26
CA THR A 84 -26.51 -32.23 -49.55
C THR A 84 -25.24 -32.74 -50.27
N ALA A 85 -24.42 -33.43 -49.47
CA ALA A 85 -23.86 -34.80 -49.64
C ALA A 85 -22.80 -35.12 -50.73
N GLY A 86 -21.74 -35.86 -50.30
CA GLY A 86 -21.12 -36.92 -51.14
C GLY A 86 -19.59 -37.10 -51.09
N THR A 87 -19.11 -37.88 -50.10
CA THR A 87 -18.10 -38.99 -50.18
C THR A 87 -16.74 -38.89 -50.92
N ASP A 88 -15.69 -39.27 -50.15
CA ASP A 88 -14.45 -40.04 -50.49
C ASP A 88 -13.38 -39.47 -51.44
N ALA A 89 -12.06 -39.65 -51.26
CA ALA A 89 -11.15 -40.06 -50.19
C ALA A 89 -9.69 -39.91 -50.71
N ARG A 90 -8.72 -39.79 -49.77
CA ARG A 90 -7.24 -40.05 -49.86
C ARG A 90 -6.26 -38.88 -50.07
N LYS A 91 -5.56 -38.58 -48.95
CA LYS A 91 -4.09 -38.49 -48.78
C LYS A 91 -3.27 -37.66 -49.78
N ALA A 92 -2.77 -36.51 -49.33
CA ALA A 92 -1.33 -36.19 -49.25
C ALA A 92 -1.15 -34.87 -48.50
N ALA A 93 -0.28 -34.88 -47.51
CA ALA A 93 0.15 -33.70 -46.77
C ALA A 93 1.15 -32.86 -47.60
N GLN A 94 1.25 -31.56 -47.26
CA GLN A 94 2.21 -30.50 -47.67
C GLN A 94 1.60 -29.39 -48.58
N PRO A 95 2.02 -28.12 -48.43
CA PRO A 95 1.27 -27.05 -47.76
C PRO A 95 0.69 -26.02 -48.74
N VAL A 96 -0.38 -25.32 -48.34
CA VAL A 96 -0.92 -24.16 -49.08
C VAL A 96 -0.88 -22.92 -48.20
N ASN A 97 -0.08 -21.95 -48.63
CA ASN A 97 -0.08 -20.57 -48.15
C ASN A 97 -1.48 -19.97 -48.20
N PHE A 98 -2.00 -19.53 -47.05
CA PHE A 98 -3.08 -18.56 -47.00
C PHE A 98 -2.55 -17.23 -46.48
N THR A 99 -2.18 -16.37 -47.42
CA THR A 99 -2.10 -14.92 -47.28
C THR A 99 -3.51 -14.38 -47.05
N GLY A 100 -3.81 -13.90 -45.85
CA GLY A 100 -5.14 -13.37 -45.55
C GLY A 100 -5.33 -12.88 -44.11
N THR A 101 -4.28 -12.37 -43.46
CA THR A 101 -4.39 -11.63 -42.19
C THR A 101 -4.62 -10.16 -42.53
N LYS A 102 -5.81 -9.58 -42.24
CA LYS A 102 -5.92 -8.13 -41.99
C LYS A 102 -7.22 -7.53 -41.43
N ASP A 103 -8.34 -8.25 -41.31
CA ASP A 103 -9.63 -7.53 -41.14
C ASP A 103 -10.45 -7.76 -39.85
N TRP A 104 -9.96 -8.50 -38.86
CA TRP A 104 -10.69 -8.64 -37.58
C TRP A 104 -10.13 -7.77 -36.44
N THR A 105 -8.83 -7.48 -36.43
CA THR A 105 -8.19 -6.61 -35.42
C THR A 105 -8.43 -5.12 -35.69
N SER A 106 -8.57 -4.72 -36.95
CA SER A 106 -8.76 -3.34 -37.41
C SER A 106 -10.18 -2.79 -37.18
N ALA A 107 -11.22 -3.63 -37.22
CA ALA A 107 -12.60 -3.21 -36.96
C ALA A 107 -12.88 -3.00 -35.46
N VAL A 108 -12.26 -3.81 -34.60
CA VAL A 108 -12.36 -3.67 -33.13
C VAL A 108 -11.56 -2.46 -32.63
N THR A 109 -10.36 -2.22 -33.20
CA THR A 109 -9.59 -0.99 -32.91
C THR A 109 -10.26 0.27 -33.46
N ALA A 110 -10.88 0.24 -34.64
CA ALA A 110 -11.60 1.41 -35.16
C ALA A 110 -12.84 1.78 -34.32
N ALA A 111 -13.55 0.80 -33.76
CA ALA A 111 -14.68 1.05 -32.87
C ALA A 111 -14.22 1.58 -31.49
N ALA A 112 -13.12 1.06 -30.93
CA ALA A 112 -12.52 1.55 -29.70
C ALA A 112 -11.90 2.95 -29.86
N MET A 113 -11.26 3.22 -31.01
CA MET A 113 -10.75 4.55 -31.37
C MET A 113 -11.88 5.56 -31.60
N ALA A 114 -12.97 5.15 -32.27
CA ALA A 114 -14.15 6.00 -32.42
C ALA A 114 -14.87 6.26 -31.08
N ALA A 115 -14.82 5.32 -30.14
CA ALA A 115 -15.32 5.52 -28.78
C ALA A 115 -14.41 6.45 -27.96
N ALA A 116 -13.09 6.34 -28.08
CA ALA A 116 -12.13 7.26 -27.46
C ALA A 116 -12.24 8.69 -28.02
N ASP A 117 -12.36 8.85 -29.34
CA ASP A 117 -12.63 10.14 -30.00
C ASP A 117 -14.01 10.70 -29.57
N ALA A 118 -15.02 9.84 -29.40
CA ALA A 118 -16.35 10.25 -28.93
C ALA A 118 -16.36 10.68 -27.46
N VAL A 119 -15.42 10.21 -26.64
CA VAL A 119 -15.30 10.57 -25.22
C VAL A 119 -14.55 11.89 -25.02
N GLU A 120 -13.51 12.18 -25.81
CA GLU A 120 -12.88 13.52 -25.87
C GLU A 120 -13.90 14.58 -26.35
N HIS A 121 -14.86 14.19 -27.19
CA HIS A 121 -15.94 15.06 -27.68
C HIS A 121 -17.12 15.28 -26.70
N GLN A 122 -17.14 14.65 -25.53
CA GLN A 122 -18.23 14.85 -24.55
C GLN A 122 -18.03 16.06 -23.63
N ILE A 123 -16.79 16.56 -23.49
CA ILE A 123 -16.47 17.65 -22.58
C ILE A 123 -15.85 18.80 -23.37
N ASP A 124 -16.55 19.94 -23.45
CA ASP A 124 -15.97 21.17 -23.97
C ASP A 124 -14.97 21.74 -22.96
N VAL A 125 -13.73 21.24 -22.99
CA VAL A 125 -12.66 21.60 -22.04
C VAL A 125 -12.39 23.09 -22.00
N ASP A 126 -12.46 23.77 -23.14
CA ASP A 126 -12.24 25.22 -23.25
C ASP A 126 -13.36 26.06 -22.59
N SER A 127 -14.51 25.45 -22.29
CA SER A 127 -15.60 26.07 -21.52
C SER A 127 -15.46 25.90 -20.01
N LEU A 128 -14.57 25.01 -19.55
CA LEU A 128 -14.45 24.65 -18.15
C LEU A 128 -13.57 25.65 -17.38
N PRO A 129 -13.94 26.01 -16.13
CA PRO A 129 -13.07 26.80 -15.26
C PRO A 129 -11.94 25.98 -14.64
N ILE A 130 -12.11 24.65 -14.57
CA ILE A 130 -11.18 23.70 -13.99
C ILE A 130 -11.41 22.32 -14.63
N LEU A 131 -10.35 21.51 -14.77
CA LEU A 131 -10.43 20.12 -15.21
C LEU A 131 -9.60 19.25 -14.26
N PHE A 132 -10.10 18.06 -13.92
CA PHE A 132 -9.35 17.06 -13.17
C PHE A 132 -8.78 16.01 -14.12
N LEU A 133 -7.53 15.63 -13.88
CA LEU A 133 -6.83 14.63 -14.64
C LEU A 133 -6.26 13.59 -13.68
N SER A 134 -6.56 12.33 -13.97
CA SER A 134 -5.77 11.20 -13.52
C SER A 134 -5.39 10.36 -14.73
N TYR A 135 -4.61 9.32 -14.52
CA TYR A 135 -4.08 8.48 -15.60
C TYR A 135 -3.74 7.10 -15.08
N GLY A 136 -3.65 6.14 -16.00
CA GLY A 136 -3.25 4.79 -15.66
C GLY A 136 -3.37 3.83 -16.84
N ASN A 137 -3.02 2.58 -16.57
CA ASN A 137 -3.16 1.46 -17.49
C ASN A 137 -4.17 0.45 -16.91
N ALA A 138 -4.54 -0.58 -17.66
CA ALA A 138 -5.61 -1.50 -17.26
C ALA A 138 -5.37 -2.18 -15.90
N ALA A 139 -4.10 -2.40 -15.52
CA ALA A 139 -3.74 -2.99 -14.22
C ALA A 139 -4.12 -2.09 -13.02
N TYR A 140 -4.20 -0.77 -13.22
CA TYR A 140 -4.61 0.20 -12.18
C TYR A 140 -6.08 0.63 -12.31
N PHE A 141 -6.88 -0.02 -13.16
CA PHE A 141 -8.27 0.39 -13.42
C PHE A 141 -9.10 0.54 -12.14
N ASN A 142 -8.95 -0.36 -11.17
CA ASN A 142 -9.70 -0.29 -9.92
C ASN A 142 -9.40 1.01 -9.13
N PHE A 143 -8.15 1.47 -9.13
CA PHE A 143 -7.79 2.75 -8.54
C PHE A 143 -8.36 3.92 -9.33
N VAL A 144 -8.19 3.90 -10.66
CA VAL A 144 -8.77 4.92 -11.56
C VAL A 144 -10.28 5.04 -11.39
N HIS A 145 -10.99 3.93 -11.30
CA HIS A 145 -12.44 3.90 -11.12
C HIS A 145 -12.83 4.41 -9.72
N ASN A 146 -12.12 4.00 -8.66
CA ASN A 146 -12.35 4.53 -7.32
C ASN A 146 -12.12 6.05 -7.25
N TRP A 147 -11.03 6.52 -7.86
CA TRP A 147 -10.71 7.93 -8.01
C TRP A 147 -11.82 8.67 -8.73
N ALA A 148 -12.27 8.17 -9.89
CA ALA A 148 -13.34 8.78 -10.68
C ALA A 148 -14.64 8.89 -9.87
N VAL A 149 -15.01 7.86 -9.12
CA VAL A 149 -16.17 7.92 -8.21
C VAL A 149 -16.01 9.02 -7.17
N SER A 150 -14.83 9.19 -6.57
CA SER A 150 -14.57 10.26 -5.60
C SER A 150 -14.67 11.67 -6.24
N VAL A 151 -14.18 11.82 -7.48
CA VAL A 151 -14.23 13.08 -8.23
C VAL A 151 -15.67 13.42 -8.66
N GLN A 152 -16.44 12.42 -9.07
CA GLN A 152 -17.87 12.55 -9.35
C GLN A 152 -18.65 13.00 -8.11
N GLN A 153 -18.33 12.47 -6.93
CA GLN A 153 -19.00 12.85 -5.67
C GLN A 153 -18.79 14.32 -5.30
N ILE A 154 -17.64 14.91 -5.64
CA ILE A 154 -17.39 16.36 -5.46
C ILE A 154 -17.91 17.20 -6.63
N GLY A 155 -18.50 16.59 -7.66
CA GLY A 155 -19.11 17.26 -8.82
C GLY A 155 -18.11 17.96 -9.73
N ALA A 156 -16.87 17.47 -9.81
CA ALA A 156 -15.83 18.06 -10.64
C ALA A 156 -15.82 17.45 -12.06
N PRO A 157 -15.60 18.26 -13.11
CA PRO A 157 -15.34 17.72 -14.45
C PRO A 157 -13.96 17.05 -14.47
N TYR A 158 -13.86 15.90 -15.14
CA TYR A 158 -12.63 15.12 -15.16
C TYR A 158 -12.44 14.35 -16.45
N VAL A 159 -11.19 13.97 -16.69
CA VAL A 159 -10.77 13.07 -17.76
C VAL A 159 -9.68 12.14 -17.23
N ILE A 160 -9.57 10.96 -17.81
CA ILE A 160 -8.57 9.95 -17.48
C ILE A 160 -7.64 9.74 -18.68
N GLY A 161 -6.34 9.88 -18.48
CA GLY A 161 -5.32 9.51 -19.46
C GLY A 161 -5.09 8.00 -19.49
N SER A 162 -5.42 7.36 -20.62
CA SER A 162 -5.24 5.93 -20.82
C SER A 162 -3.88 5.59 -21.41
N PHE A 163 -3.10 4.75 -20.73
CA PHE A 163 -1.77 4.32 -21.16
C PHE A 163 -1.78 3.10 -22.09
N ASP A 164 -2.87 2.34 -22.11
CA ASP A 164 -3.10 1.21 -23.01
C ASP A 164 -4.53 1.22 -23.57
N ASP A 165 -4.80 0.36 -24.55
CA ASP A 165 -6.13 0.27 -25.17
C ASP A 165 -7.10 -0.51 -24.26
N ALA A 166 -6.60 -1.42 -23.43
CA ALA A 166 -7.42 -2.18 -22.49
C ALA A 166 -8.08 -1.27 -21.43
N MET A 167 -7.39 -0.21 -20.98
CA MET A 167 -7.95 0.81 -20.10
C MET A 167 -9.05 1.61 -20.81
N LEU A 168 -8.91 1.92 -22.11
CA LEU A 168 -9.98 2.57 -22.88
C LEU A 168 -11.25 1.71 -22.92
N ASP A 169 -11.10 0.41 -23.16
CA ASP A 169 -12.22 -0.54 -23.17
C ASP A 169 -12.90 -0.61 -21.79
N LEU A 170 -12.11 -0.67 -20.71
CA LEU A 170 -12.64 -0.65 -19.35
C LEU A 170 -13.36 0.66 -19.04
N CYS A 171 -12.81 1.80 -19.43
CA CYS A 171 -13.47 3.09 -19.31
C CYS A 171 -14.81 3.13 -20.05
N ALA A 172 -14.85 2.68 -21.31
CA ALA A 172 -16.05 2.65 -22.11
C ALA A 172 -17.13 1.76 -21.47
N ASN A 173 -16.76 0.58 -21.00
CA ASN A 173 -17.65 -0.36 -20.30
C ASN A 173 -18.24 0.22 -19.00
N HIS A 174 -17.51 1.13 -18.36
CA HIS A 174 -17.91 1.79 -17.11
C HIS A 174 -18.40 3.23 -17.31
N SER A 175 -18.58 3.69 -18.56
CA SER A 175 -18.99 5.05 -18.90
C SER A 175 -18.11 6.14 -18.26
N LEU A 176 -16.79 5.91 -18.22
CA LEU A 176 -15.80 6.84 -17.70
C LEU A 176 -15.15 7.66 -18.83
N PRO A 177 -14.96 8.99 -18.65
CA PRO A 177 -14.31 9.82 -19.65
C PRO A 177 -12.81 9.57 -19.71
N CYS A 178 -12.34 8.85 -20.73
CA CYS A 178 -10.95 8.50 -20.95
C CYS A 178 -10.46 8.94 -22.34
N VAL A 179 -9.23 9.43 -22.39
CA VAL A 179 -8.53 9.82 -23.62
C VAL A 179 -7.26 8.99 -23.78
N ARG A 180 -6.93 8.60 -25.02
CA ARG A 180 -5.67 7.90 -25.27
C ARG A 180 -4.53 8.88 -25.08
N ALA A 181 -3.66 8.58 -24.12
CA ALA A 181 -2.40 9.30 -24.02
C ALA A 181 -1.45 8.75 -25.09
N GLN A 182 -0.92 9.63 -25.95
CA GLN A 182 -0.14 9.24 -27.12
C GLN A 182 1.26 8.82 -26.71
N PHE A 183 1.47 7.52 -26.54
CA PHE A 183 2.69 6.94 -26.00
C PHE A 183 3.16 5.73 -26.81
N ALA A 184 4.45 5.40 -26.71
CA ALA A 184 4.98 4.12 -27.20
C ALA A 184 4.44 2.96 -26.33
N THR A 185 3.93 1.89 -26.95
CA THR A 185 3.28 0.76 -26.26
C THR A 185 4.27 -0.12 -25.48
N ALA A 186 3.96 -0.47 -24.23
CA ALA A 186 4.62 -1.53 -23.46
C ALA A 186 3.63 -2.28 -22.54
N ASP A 187 3.77 -3.60 -22.42
CA ASP A 187 2.83 -4.51 -21.74
C ASP A 187 2.96 -4.51 -20.19
N ASP A 188 4.10 -4.09 -19.64
CA ASP A 188 4.30 -3.89 -18.19
C ASP A 188 5.29 -2.74 -17.96
N PHE A 189 4.80 -1.62 -17.41
CA PHE A 189 5.50 -0.34 -17.47
C PHE A 189 6.32 -0.01 -16.21
N ARG A 190 5.93 -0.51 -15.03
CA ARG A 190 6.70 -0.29 -13.78
C ARG A 190 8.01 -1.08 -13.76
N THR A 191 8.10 -2.14 -14.56
CA THR A 191 9.29 -2.98 -14.70
C THR A 191 10.21 -2.53 -15.86
N ASN A 192 9.73 -1.65 -16.75
CA ASN A 192 10.51 -1.06 -17.84
C ASN A 192 10.70 0.45 -17.63
N PHE A 193 11.80 0.80 -16.96
CA PHE A 193 12.16 2.18 -16.61
C PHE A 193 12.23 3.15 -17.82
N ALA A 194 12.64 2.66 -19.00
CA ALA A 194 12.68 3.46 -20.21
C ALA A 194 11.28 3.75 -20.79
N ALA A 195 10.35 2.79 -20.68
CA ALA A 195 8.96 2.97 -21.08
C ALA A 195 8.20 3.87 -20.08
N PHE A 196 8.37 3.69 -18.76
CA PHE A 196 7.78 4.57 -17.74
C PHE A 196 8.13 6.05 -17.98
N ARG A 197 9.39 6.34 -18.34
CA ARG A 197 9.88 7.69 -18.62
C ARG A 197 9.40 8.29 -19.94
N ALA A 198 9.32 7.48 -21.00
CA ALA A 198 8.85 7.93 -22.32
C ALA A 198 7.36 8.32 -22.34
N MET A 199 6.63 8.04 -21.26
CA MET A 199 5.17 8.15 -21.16
C MET A 199 4.69 9.12 -20.08
N GLY A 200 5.56 10.00 -19.60
CA GLY A 200 5.31 10.80 -18.39
C GLY A 200 3.94 11.49 -18.42
N ALA A 201 3.16 11.33 -17.36
CA ALA A 201 1.89 12.03 -17.15
C ALA A 201 1.99 13.55 -17.40
N VAL A 202 3.18 14.11 -17.17
CA VAL A 202 3.55 15.49 -17.46
C VAL A 202 3.39 15.86 -18.94
N LEU A 203 3.63 14.93 -19.88
CA LEU A 203 3.42 15.15 -21.31
C LEU A 203 1.94 15.38 -21.62
N LEU A 204 1.06 14.53 -21.09
CA LEU A 204 -0.38 14.66 -21.25
C LEU A 204 -0.89 15.97 -20.61
N VAL A 205 -0.35 16.35 -19.45
CA VAL A 205 -0.65 17.62 -18.79
C VAL A 205 -0.29 18.81 -19.70
N LEU A 206 0.92 18.82 -20.26
CA LEU A 206 1.36 19.86 -21.17
C LEU A 206 0.48 19.91 -22.43
N GLU A 207 0.19 18.76 -23.02
CA GLU A 207 -0.62 18.62 -24.22
C GLU A 207 -2.04 19.18 -24.02
N ILE A 208 -2.72 18.83 -22.93
CA ILE A 208 -4.05 19.37 -22.59
C ILE A 208 -4.00 20.88 -22.47
N LEU A 209 -3.01 21.43 -21.75
CA LEU A 209 -2.88 22.87 -21.55
C LEU A 209 -2.54 23.64 -22.84
N GLU A 210 -1.80 23.02 -23.77
CA GLU A 210 -1.47 23.64 -25.06
C GLU A 210 -2.62 23.54 -26.08
N ARG A 211 -3.37 22.42 -26.08
CA ARG A 211 -4.56 22.22 -26.93
C ARG A 211 -5.76 23.07 -26.47
N HIS A 212 -5.90 23.29 -25.16
CA HIS A 212 -7.01 24.04 -24.56
C HIS A 212 -6.53 25.32 -23.87
N PRO A 213 -6.18 26.36 -24.64
CA PRO A 213 -5.63 27.59 -24.08
C PRO A 213 -6.63 28.39 -23.23
N LYS A 214 -7.93 28.08 -23.28
CA LYS A 214 -8.93 28.74 -22.44
C LYS A 214 -9.13 28.04 -21.09
N LEU A 215 -8.69 26.79 -20.93
CA LEU A 215 -8.73 26.09 -19.65
C LEU A 215 -7.84 26.82 -18.62
N PRO A 216 -8.39 27.41 -17.55
CA PRO A 216 -7.60 28.23 -16.63
C PRO A 216 -6.73 27.40 -15.67
N LEU A 217 -7.21 26.23 -15.25
CA LEU A 217 -6.61 25.42 -14.19
C LEU A 217 -6.82 23.94 -14.46
N LEU A 218 -5.74 23.18 -14.44
CA LEU A 218 -5.74 21.71 -14.53
C LEU A 218 -5.28 21.14 -13.18
N VAL A 219 -6.09 20.30 -12.55
CA VAL A 219 -5.76 19.58 -11.31
C VAL A 219 -5.35 18.17 -11.69
N VAL A 220 -4.19 17.74 -11.23
CA VAL A 220 -3.60 16.46 -11.57
C VAL A 220 -3.39 15.67 -10.28
N SER A 221 -3.82 14.41 -10.30
CA SER A 221 -3.59 13.51 -9.17
C SER A 221 -3.45 12.07 -9.64
N ASP A 222 -2.59 11.32 -8.97
CA ASP A 222 -2.46 9.89 -9.19
C ASP A 222 -3.80 9.17 -8.91
N SER A 223 -3.94 7.99 -9.54
CA SER A 223 -5.14 7.16 -9.43
C SER A 223 -5.40 6.64 -8.02
N ASP A 224 -4.40 6.66 -7.14
CA ASP A 224 -4.48 6.30 -5.73
C ASP A 224 -4.63 7.53 -4.83
N THR A 225 -5.43 8.49 -5.30
CA THR A 225 -5.95 9.59 -4.49
C THR A 225 -7.46 9.45 -4.30
N VAL A 226 -7.99 9.97 -3.19
CA VAL A 226 -9.45 10.03 -2.94
C VAL A 226 -9.84 11.45 -2.58
N TRP A 227 -10.72 12.03 -3.40
CA TRP A 227 -11.24 13.38 -3.22
C TRP A 227 -12.47 13.36 -2.31
N LEU A 228 -12.40 14.12 -1.22
CA LEU A 228 -13.46 14.19 -0.21
C LEU A 228 -14.26 15.49 -0.29
N ARG A 229 -13.65 16.56 -0.81
CA ARG A 229 -14.26 17.89 -0.94
C ARG A 229 -13.73 18.65 -2.15
N GLN A 230 -14.49 19.67 -2.52
CA GLN A 230 -14.14 20.60 -3.59
C GLN A 230 -12.94 21.51 -3.20
N PRO A 231 -11.92 21.66 -4.06
CA PRO A 231 -10.77 22.52 -3.80
C PRO A 231 -10.93 23.99 -4.25
N TRP A 232 -12.04 24.39 -4.88
CA TRP A 232 -12.22 25.69 -5.58
C TRP A 232 -11.79 26.88 -4.73
N THR A 233 -12.37 27.00 -3.54
CA THR A 233 -12.11 28.10 -2.61
C THR A 233 -10.63 28.21 -2.25
N TYR A 234 -9.93 27.08 -2.14
CA TYR A 234 -8.51 27.07 -1.83
C TYR A 234 -7.69 27.67 -2.98
N PHE A 235 -7.99 27.28 -4.23
CA PHE A 235 -7.32 27.81 -5.41
C PHE A 235 -7.68 29.28 -5.70
N ASP A 236 -8.94 29.67 -5.54
CA ASP A 236 -9.41 31.03 -5.84
C ASP A 236 -8.79 32.08 -4.92
N GLN A 237 -8.55 31.73 -3.66
CA GLN A 237 -7.85 32.58 -2.70
C GLN A 237 -6.36 32.81 -3.01
N ARG A 238 -5.81 32.07 -3.98
CA ARG A 238 -4.40 32.11 -4.36
C ARG A 238 -4.27 32.36 -5.87
N PRO A 239 -4.74 33.52 -6.34
CA PRO A 239 -4.76 33.81 -7.76
C PRO A 239 -3.34 33.98 -8.33
N ALA A 240 -2.36 34.34 -7.52
CA ALA A 240 -1.02 34.60 -8.00
C ALA A 240 -0.15 33.36 -8.26
N ALA A 241 -0.44 32.23 -7.60
CA ALA A 241 0.28 30.98 -7.79
C ALA A 241 0.12 30.47 -9.24
N ASP A 242 1.23 30.09 -9.87
CA ASP A 242 1.26 29.48 -11.20
C ASP A 242 1.06 27.95 -11.11
N PHE A 243 1.55 27.37 -10.02
CA PHE A 243 1.59 25.94 -9.76
C PHE A 243 1.26 25.68 -8.29
N PHE A 244 0.55 24.58 -8.02
CA PHE A 244 0.25 24.09 -6.69
C PHE A 244 0.81 22.68 -6.56
N ILE A 245 1.42 22.33 -5.44
CA ILE A 245 2.02 20.99 -5.29
C ILE A 245 1.95 20.47 -3.86
N SER A 246 1.73 19.16 -3.71
CA SER A 246 1.76 18.46 -2.43
C SER A 246 3.19 18.19 -1.94
N THR A 247 3.32 17.71 -0.71
CA THR A 247 4.63 17.38 -0.11
C THR A 247 4.58 16.05 0.62
N ASP A 248 5.75 15.44 0.77
CA ASP A 248 5.96 14.26 1.62
C ASP A 248 6.20 14.66 3.10
N CYS A 249 5.77 15.87 3.50
CA CYS A 249 5.89 16.29 4.88
C CYS A 249 4.88 15.54 5.77
N ASN A 250 5.39 14.94 6.85
CA ASN A 250 4.59 14.22 7.84
C ASN A 250 4.12 15.10 9.01
N SER A 251 4.26 16.42 8.90
CA SER A 251 4.08 17.31 10.04
C SER A 251 3.35 18.59 9.69
N ILE A 252 2.72 19.14 10.71
CA ILE A 252 1.93 20.37 10.67
C ILE A 252 2.42 21.40 11.70
N GLU A 253 3.54 21.12 12.41
CA GLU A 253 4.04 21.81 13.61
C GLU A 253 2.91 22.36 14.51
N ALA A 254 2.31 21.47 15.28
CA ALA A 254 1.22 21.78 16.19
C ALA A 254 1.50 21.40 17.65
N SER A 255 2.63 21.85 18.19
CA SER A 255 2.86 21.82 19.65
C SER A 255 2.00 22.81 20.45
N ALA A 256 0.83 23.25 19.94
CA ALA A 256 -0.17 23.92 20.76
C ALA A 256 -1.54 23.22 20.62
N PRO A 257 -2.16 22.81 21.74
CA PRO A 257 -3.51 22.27 21.77
C PRO A 257 -4.50 23.41 21.45
N CYS A 258 -4.87 23.55 20.18
CA CYS A 258 -5.97 24.45 19.81
C CYS A 258 -7.30 23.73 20.03
N CYS A 259 -7.77 23.80 21.29
CA CYS A 259 -9.16 23.92 21.74
C CYS A 259 -10.18 22.82 21.35
N GLY A 260 -11.06 22.48 22.31
CA GLY A 260 -12.09 21.45 22.20
C GLY A 260 -12.93 21.52 20.92
N VAL A 261 -13.16 20.33 20.34
CA VAL A 261 -13.66 20.14 18.98
C VAL A 261 -15.13 20.55 18.84
N GLN A 262 -15.38 21.63 18.10
CA GLN A 262 -16.60 21.81 17.30
C GLN A 262 -16.22 21.68 15.81
N GLN A 263 -17.14 21.18 15.00
CA GLN A 263 -16.97 21.03 13.56
C GLN A 263 -16.76 22.41 12.92
N LEU A 264 -15.56 22.69 12.40
CA LEU A 264 -15.21 23.99 11.81
C LEU A 264 -15.85 24.14 10.43
N HIS A 265 -16.30 25.35 10.09
CA HIS A 265 -16.74 25.64 8.72
C HIS A 265 -15.53 25.71 7.76
N LEU A 266 -15.75 25.56 6.45
CA LEU A 266 -14.68 25.44 5.43
C LEU A 266 -13.61 26.53 5.53
N ALA A 267 -14.00 27.81 5.58
CA ALA A 267 -13.03 28.92 5.66
C ALA A 267 -12.25 28.96 6.99
N GLN A 268 -12.84 28.52 8.10
CA GLN A 268 -12.17 28.38 9.40
C GLN A 268 -11.17 27.24 9.38
N ALA A 269 -11.54 26.09 8.82
CA ALA A 269 -10.64 24.95 8.68
C ALA A 269 -9.45 25.30 7.78
N GLN A 270 -9.67 26.04 6.68
CA GLN A 270 -8.60 26.56 5.84
C GLN A 270 -7.69 27.53 6.60
N ALA A 271 -8.26 28.53 7.27
CA ALA A 271 -7.47 29.48 8.06
C ALA A 271 -6.67 28.80 9.18
N LEU A 272 -7.26 27.80 9.85
CA LEU A 272 -6.59 27.03 10.90
C LEU A 272 -5.48 26.15 10.33
N ALA A 273 -5.74 25.39 9.26
CA ALA A 273 -4.74 24.59 8.56
C ALA A 273 -3.54 25.44 8.16
N LEU A 274 -3.83 26.65 7.65
CA LEU A 274 -2.82 27.62 7.35
C LEU A 274 -2.08 28.01 8.64
N GLN A 275 -2.75 28.56 9.65
CA GLN A 275 -2.11 28.98 10.91
C GLN A 275 -1.23 27.90 11.55
N MET A 276 -1.59 26.62 11.40
CA MET A 276 -0.80 25.49 11.90
C MET A 276 0.58 25.46 11.22
N GLU A 277 0.63 25.57 9.90
CA GLU A 277 1.88 25.63 9.12
C GLU A 277 2.63 26.97 9.25
N ASP A 278 1.96 28.10 9.53
CA ASP A 278 2.65 29.39 9.78
C ASP A 278 3.49 29.37 11.06
N ARG A 279 3.25 28.42 11.96
CA ARG A 279 4.07 28.25 13.17
C ARG A 279 5.44 27.66 12.89
N TRP A 280 5.69 27.20 11.66
CA TRP A 280 7.00 26.72 11.25
C TRP A 280 8.03 27.84 11.30
N GLN A 281 9.02 27.69 12.18
CA GLN A 281 10.13 28.63 12.24
C GLN A 281 11.09 28.42 11.05
N PRO A 282 11.67 29.50 10.50
CA PRO A 282 12.77 29.41 9.55
C PRO A 282 13.95 28.59 10.12
N ASN A 283 14.64 27.83 9.26
CA ASN A 283 15.73 26.89 9.56
C ASN A 283 15.32 25.56 10.22
N ASN A 284 14.11 25.06 9.98
CA ASN A 284 13.73 23.70 10.41
C ASN A 284 14.68 22.65 9.79
N PRO A 285 15.25 21.70 10.56
CA PRO A 285 16.27 20.78 10.07
C PRO A 285 15.74 19.55 9.30
N LEU A 286 14.43 19.45 9.03
CA LEU A 286 13.80 18.25 8.47
C LEU A 286 13.54 18.38 6.95
N PRO A 287 14.26 17.63 6.08
CA PRO A 287 14.18 17.79 4.62
C PRO A 287 12.86 17.40 3.97
N SER A 288 12.01 16.59 4.61
CA SER A 288 10.67 16.30 4.08
C SER A 288 9.70 17.46 4.28
N CYS A 289 10.03 18.41 5.14
CA CYS A 289 9.14 19.48 5.57
C CYS A 289 9.70 20.90 5.37
N GLY A 290 10.81 21.07 4.67
CA GLY A 290 11.39 22.40 4.41
C GLY A 290 10.62 23.24 3.37
N HIS A 291 9.42 22.86 2.95
CA HIS A 291 8.62 23.54 1.91
C HIS A 291 8.07 24.93 2.29
N ILE A 292 8.38 25.42 3.49
CA ILE A 292 8.02 26.75 3.99
C ILE A 292 9.14 27.75 3.62
N PRO A 293 8.81 28.99 3.20
CA PRO A 293 9.81 29.99 2.87
C PRO A 293 10.85 30.21 3.98
N GLY A 294 12.12 30.14 3.62
CA GLY A 294 13.27 30.27 4.52
C GLY A 294 13.79 28.94 5.10
N ASN A 295 13.16 27.80 4.78
CA ASN A 295 13.67 26.47 5.13
C ASN A 295 14.42 25.83 3.95
N TRP A 296 15.23 24.81 4.27
CA TRP A 296 16.06 24.01 3.37
C TRP A 296 15.62 22.55 3.43
N GLY A 297 15.94 21.77 2.40
CA GLY A 297 15.54 20.36 2.28
C GLY A 297 14.03 20.22 2.01
N PHE A 298 13.67 19.90 0.77
CA PHE A 298 12.28 19.87 0.31
C PHE A 298 11.98 18.50 -0.28
N ALA A 299 10.80 17.97 0.00
CA ALA A 299 10.27 16.79 -0.65
C ALA A 299 8.89 17.12 -1.21
N PHE A 300 8.86 17.68 -2.43
CA PHE A 300 7.61 17.87 -3.15
C PHE A 300 7.18 16.54 -3.76
N ASN A 301 5.87 16.30 -3.73
CA ASN A 301 5.27 15.07 -4.20
C ASN A 301 4.46 15.33 -5.49
N THR A 302 4.73 14.54 -6.53
CA THR A 302 4.11 14.70 -7.87
C THR A 302 2.81 13.94 -8.05
N GLY A 303 2.41 13.12 -7.09
CA GLY A 303 1.11 12.43 -7.14
C GLY A 303 -0.09 13.35 -6.90
N LEU A 304 0.13 14.62 -6.57
CA LEU A 304 -0.91 15.64 -6.50
C LEU A 304 -0.35 17.05 -6.74
N PHE A 305 -0.83 17.69 -7.80
CA PHE A 305 -0.51 19.08 -8.14
C PHE A 305 -1.63 19.75 -8.93
N ALA A 306 -1.58 21.06 -9.07
CA ALA A 306 -2.46 21.78 -9.98
C ALA A 306 -1.70 22.88 -10.72
N VAL A 307 -2.04 23.11 -11.99
CA VAL A 307 -1.29 23.99 -12.88
C VAL A 307 -2.23 25.01 -13.49
N ARG A 308 -1.93 26.30 -13.30
CA ARG A 308 -2.62 27.35 -14.06
C ARG A 308 -2.04 27.42 -15.46
N ASN A 309 -2.89 27.57 -16.46
CA ASN A 309 -2.46 27.67 -17.86
C ASN A 309 -1.82 29.03 -18.16
N ARG A 310 -0.55 29.17 -17.78
CA ARG A 310 0.22 30.42 -17.89
C ARG A 310 1.51 30.20 -18.66
N PRO A 311 2.10 31.27 -19.24
CA PRO A 311 3.39 31.17 -19.90
C PRO A 311 4.49 30.60 -19.00
N ALA A 312 4.51 30.96 -17.70
CA ALA A 312 5.47 30.41 -16.74
C ALA A 312 5.32 28.90 -16.56
N SER A 313 4.09 28.44 -16.27
CA SER A 313 3.79 27.02 -16.07
C SER A 313 4.08 26.18 -17.31
N ARG A 314 3.72 26.65 -18.51
CA ARG A 314 4.01 25.93 -19.76
C ARG A 314 5.49 25.83 -20.07
N ARG A 315 6.29 26.86 -19.76
CA ARG A 315 7.75 26.78 -19.89
C ARG A 315 8.34 25.73 -18.95
N PHE A 316 7.93 25.74 -17.68
CA PHE A 316 8.37 24.75 -16.71
C PHE A 316 7.99 23.33 -17.13
N LEU A 317 6.72 23.09 -17.52
CA LEU A 317 6.25 21.79 -17.98
C LEU A 317 7.03 21.27 -19.19
N ARG A 318 7.38 22.14 -20.14
CA ARG A 318 8.23 21.76 -21.28
C ARG A 318 9.61 21.26 -20.84
N GLU A 319 10.29 21.97 -19.95
CA GLU A 319 11.59 21.52 -19.44
C GLU A 319 11.49 20.24 -18.61
N TRP A 320 10.37 20.05 -17.89
CA TRP A 320 10.12 18.83 -17.15
C TRP A 320 9.91 17.63 -18.08
N VAL A 321 9.11 17.80 -19.14
CA VAL A 321 8.98 16.81 -20.22
C VAL A 321 10.34 16.53 -20.87
N ASP A 322 11.11 17.57 -21.20
CA ASP A 322 12.43 17.43 -21.81
C ASP A 322 13.39 16.65 -20.89
N MET A 323 13.35 16.90 -19.57
CA MET A 323 14.16 16.15 -18.60
C MET A 323 13.80 14.67 -18.52
N LEU A 324 12.52 14.33 -18.66
CA LEU A 324 12.03 12.95 -18.58
C LEU A 324 12.27 12.18 -19.89
N THR A 325 12.18 12.86 -21.03
CA THR A 325 12.29 12.26 -22.36
C THR A 325 13.71 12.25 -22.92
N ASP A 326 14.61 13.10 -22.43
CA ASP A 326 16.02 13.14 -22.87
C ASP A 326 16.83 11.97 -22.28
N PRO A 327 17.33 11.03 -23.12
CA PRO A 327 18.15 9.92 -22.65
C PRO A 327 19.47 10.37 -21.99
N ALA A 328 19.97 11.57 -22.28
CA ALA A 328 21.17 12.11 -21.64
C ALA A 328 20.95 12.50 -20.18
N LYS A 329 19.68 12.65 -19.76
CA LYS A 329 19.26 13.01 -18.40
C LYS A 329 18.64 11.80 -17.68
N GLU A 330 18.99 10.59 -18.11
CA GLU A 330 18.43 9.37 -17.52
C GLU A 330 18.80 9.16 -16.06
N LYS A 331 19.98 9.66 -15.70
CA LYS A 331 20.57 9.49 -14.38
C LYS A 331 20.98 10.85 -13.81
N ASP A 332 20.81 10.99 -12.51
CA ASP A 332 21.35 12.13 -11.79
C ASP A 332 22.87 12.02 -11.59
N GLN A 333 23.45 13.00 -10.91
CA GLN A 333 24.89 13.03 -10.59
C GLN A 333 25.37 11.85 -9.72
N HIS A 334 24.45 11.14 -9.05
CA HIS A 334 24.72 9.97 -8.22
C HIS A 334 24.43 8.64 -8.95
N GLY A 335 24.09 8.70 -10.24
CA GLY A 335 23.75 7.52 -11.04
C GLY A 335 22.35 6.96 -10.75
N ARG A 336 21.53 7.65 -9.96
CA ARG A 336 20.15 7.27 -9.67
C ARG A 336 19.27 7.58 -10.88
N GLY A 337 18.35 6.67 -11.20
CA GLY A 337 17.37 6.92 -12.26
C GLY A 337 16.51 8.13 -11.91
N VAL A 338 16.34 9.05 -12.87
CA VAL A 338 15.49 10.24 -12.70
C VAL A 338 14.06 9.89 -13.07
N GLU A 339 13.18 9.81 -12.07
CA GLU A 339 11.72 9.73 -12.24
C GLU A 339 11.07 11.12 -12.14
N ASP A 340 9.74 11.22 -12.30
CA ASP A 340 9.02 12.49 -12.40
C ASP A 340 9.14 13.38 -11.16
N GLN A 341 9.05 12.81 -9.96
CA GLN A 341 9.21 13.51 -8.69
C GLN A 341 10.63 14.05 -8.53
N LEU A 342 11.66 13.24 -8.76
CA LEU A 342 13.05 13.66 -8.69
C LEU A 342 13.36 14.72 -9.76
N ALA A 343 12.87 14.55 -10.99
CA ALA A 343 13.02 15.54 -12.04
C ALA A 343 12.41 16.90 -11.64
N LEU A 344 11.21 16.91 -11.08
CA LEU A 344 10.58 18.13 -10.58
C LEU A 344 11.41 18.79 -9.49
N ASN A 345 11.85 18.02 -8.49
CA ASN A 345 12.61 18.57 -7.37
C ASN A 345 13.97 19.15 -7.84
N LEU A 346 14.65 18.47 -8.78
CA LEU A 346 15.89 18.97 -9.40
C LEU A 346 15.66 20.25 -10.23
N LEU A 347 14.54 20.35 -10.95
CA LEU A 347 14.21 21.54 -11.72
C LEU A 347 13.76 22.71 -10.83
N PHE A 348 13.06 22.43 -9.73
CA PHE A 348 12.68 23.44 -8.75
C PHE A 348 13.93 24.08 -8.14
N ASP A 349 14.96 23.29 -7.85
CA ASP A 349 16.26 23.75 -7.35
C ASP A 349 17.33 23.92 -8.45
N ALA A 350 16.93 24.32 -9.67
CA ALA A 350 17.86 24.41 -10.80
C ALA A 350 19.05 25.38 -10.61
N ASP A 351 18.93 26.38 -9.71
CA ASP A 351 20.03 27.28 -9.34
C ASP A 351 20.77 26.85 -8.06
N GLY A 352 20.41 25.71 -7.47
CA GLY A 352 20.93 25.19 -6.20
C GLY A 352 20.62 26.10 -5.01
N SER A 353 19.77 27.12 -5.18
CA SER A 353 19.51 28.12 -4.15
C SER A 353 18.64 27.58 -3.02
N MET A 354 17.78 26.60 -3.29
CA MET A 354 16.90 26.01 -2.30
C MET A 354 17.71 25.14 -1.34
N GLU A 355 18.63 24.30 -1.84
CA GLU A 355 19.56 23.53 -0.99
C GLU A 355 20.51 24.42 -0.18
N THR A 356 20.96 25.55 -0.73
CA THR A 356 22.02 26.37 -0.11
C THR A 356 21.52 27.53 0.74
N HIS A 357 20.40 28.15 0.38
CA HIS A 357 19.88 29.38 1.00
C HIS A 357 18.39 29.27 1.41
N GLY A 358 17.76 28.11 1.18
CA GLY A 358 16.35 27.89 1.41
C GLY A 358 15.43 28.55 0.37
N THR A 359 14.13 28.29 0.49
CA THR A 359 13.14 28.87 -0.44
C THR A 359 12.88 30.35 -0.20
N LYS A 360 12.67 31.10 -1.28
CA LYS A 360 12.33 32.53 -1.23
C LYS A 360 10.83 32.74 -1.40
N ARG A 361 10.26 33.69 -0.66
CA ARG A 361 8.87 34.14 -0.84
C ARG A 361 8.70 34.84 -2.19
N ALA A 362 7.53 34.70 -2.81
CA ALA A 362 7.18 35.41 -4.04
C ALA A 362 6.87 36.89 -3.81
N GLY A 363 6.37 37.26 -2.63
CA GLY A 363 6.06 38.63 -2.24
C GLY A 363 5.66 38.71 -0.77
N ASP A 364 5.63 39.93 -0.22
CA ASP A 364 5.23 40.19 1.17
C ASP A 364 3.73 39.93 1.41
N ASP A 365 2.91 40.10 0.36
CA ASP A 365 1.48 39.81 0.30
C ASP A 365 1.17 38.33 0.02
N GLU A 366 2.19 37.54 -0.34
CA GLU A 366 2.09 36.12 -0.66
C GLU A 366 3.04 35.28 0.22
N PRO A 367 2.81 35.25 1.55
CA PRO A 367 3.78 34.73 2.50
C PRO A 367 4.08 33.23 2.39
N ARG A 368 3.39 32.50 1.52
CA ARG A 368 3.53 31.05 1.29
C ARG A 368 3.77 30.62 -0.14
N THR A 369 3.66 31.55 -1.08
CA THR A 369 4.07 31.27 -2.44
C THR A 369 5.60 31.32 -2.44
N ILE A 370 6.24 30.23 -2.84
CA ILE A 370 7.69 30.19 -3.02
C ILE A 370 8.04 30.45 -4.49
N LEU A 371 9.21 31.04 -4.69
CA LEU A 371 9.83 31.19 -5.99
C LEU A 371 10.80 30.03 -6.21
N VAL A 372 10.56 29.25 -7.25
CA VAL A 372 11.40 28.12 -7.68
C VAL A 372 11.76 28.28 -9.16
N TYR A 373 12.56 27.34 -9.67
CA TYR A 373 12.93 27.29 -11.10
C TYR A 373 13.53 28.64 -11.53
N ASN A 374 14.67 28.97 -10.91
CA ASN A 374 15.43 30.23 -11.08
C ASN A 374 14.60 31.48 -10.77
N GLY A 375 13.66 31.35 -9.83
CA GLY A 375 12.75 32.42 -9.41
C GLY A 375 11.70 32.81 -10.45
N THR A 376 11.46 31.97 -11.45
CA THR A 376 10.53 32.27 -12.55
C THR A 376 9.17 31.62 -12.41
N LEU A 377 9.01 30.67 -11.48
CA LEU A 377 7.75 29.97 -11.21
C LEU A 377 7.29 30.25 -9.78
N ARG A 378 6.04 30.70 -9.65
CA ARG A 378 5.37 30.88 -8.35
C ARG A 378 4.65 29.61 -7.95
N VAL A 379 5.15 28.93 -6.92
CA VAL A 379 4.60 27.66 -6.43
C VAL A 379 3.92 27.88 -5.09
N GLN A 380 2.68 27.43 -4.99
CA GLN A 380 1.98 27.29 -3.73
C GLN A 380 2.08 25.85 -3.24
N THR A 381 2.69 25.66 -2.09
CA THR A 381 2.65 24.36 -1.42
C THR A 381 1.26 24.09 -0.84
N LEU A 382 0.75 22.88 -1.03
CA LEU A 382 -0.54 22.42 -0.54
C LEU A 382 -0.43 21.93 0.91
N PRO A 383 -1.23 22.48 1.84
CA PRO A 383 -1.14 22.14 3.25
C PRO A 383 -1.46 20.68 3.54
N VAL A 384 -0.61 19.98 4.29
CA VAL A 384 -0.71 18.52 4.47
C VAL A 384 -1.94 18.10 5.27
N VAL A 385 -2.56 19.01 6.03
CA VAL A 385 -3.80 18.71 6.74
C VAL A 385 -5.05 18.80 5.86
N LEU A 386 -4.96 19.50 4.71
CA LEU A 386 -6.03 19.59 3.71
C LEU A 386 -5.77 18.67 2.51
N PHE A 387 -4.52 18.52 2.10
CA PHE A 387 -4.08 17.69 0.98
C PHE A 387 -3.14 16.62 1.55
N SER A 388 -3.71 15.65 2.25
CA SER A 388 -2.96 14.76 3.13
C SER A 388 -2.28 13.63 2.39
N GLY A 389 -1.02 13.37 2.74
CA GLY A 389 -0.40 12.07 2.51
C GLY A 389 -1.03 10.98 3.39
N GLY A 390 -0.83 9.73 3.01
CA GLY A 390 -1.50 8.59 3.62
C GLY A 390 -1.07 8.38 5.08
N HIS A 391 0.18 8.69 5.42
CA HIS A 391 0.65 8.64 6.81
C HIS A 391 -0.06 9.68 7.71
N VAL A 392 -0.07 10.95 7.28
CA VAL A 392 -0.73 12.07 7.98
C VAL A 392 -2.22 11.80 8.19
N ALA A 393 -2.90 11.30 7.16
CA ALA A 393 -4.30 10.91 7.25
C ALA A 393 -4.45 9.67 8.14
N PHE A 394 -3.96 8.51 7.73
CA PHE A 394 -4.43 7.26 8.30
C PHE A 394 -3.72 6.79 9.56
N VAL A 395 -2.42 7.07 9.69
CA VAL A 395 -1.61 6.68 10.86
C VAL A 395 -1.77 7.75 11.94
N GLN A 396 -1.44 8.99 11.61
CA GLN A 396 -1.47 10.08 12.59
C GLN A 396 -2.88 10.56 12.90
N ARG A 397 -3.81 10.44 11.94
CA ARG A 397 -5.19 10.98 12.05
C ARG A 397 -5.24 12.48 12.27
N THR A 398 -4.24 13.18 11.77
CA THR A 398 -4.00 14.60 12.04
C THR A 398 -5.19 15.48 11.62
N PRO A 399 -5.76 15.36 10.40
CA PRO A 399 -6.92 16.16 10.02
C PRO A 399 -8.10 15.98 11.00
N TRP A 400 -8.41 14.73 11.34
CA TRP A 400 -9.53 14.41 12.23
C TRP A 400 -9.31 14.80 13.69
N LYS A 401 -8.07 14.71 14.20
CA LYS A 401 -7.70 15.22 15.55
C LYS A 401 -7.98 16.72 15.70
N HIS A 402 -7.88 17.47 14.60
CA HIS A 402 -8.16 18.91 14.57
C HIS A 402 -9.57 19.24 14.07
N GLY A 403 -10.49 18.26 13.98
CA GLY A 403 -11.86 18.49 13.54
C GLY A 403 -11.98 18.90 12.08
N MET A 404 -10.97 18.60 11.26
CA MET A 404 -10.93 18.92 9.83
C MET A 404 -11.23 17.68 8.98
N GLN A 405 -11.96 17.90 7.89
CA GLN A 405 -12.07 16.94 6.80
C GLN A 405 -11.05 17.29 5.73
N PRO A 406 -10.19 16.36 5.26
CA PRO A 406 -9.31 16.63 4.13
C PRO A 406 -10.09 17.04 2.87
N ILE A 407 -9.42 17.71 1.94
CA ILE A 407 -9.90 17.93 0.56
C ILE A 407 -9.64 16.68 -0.26
N VAL A 408 -8.43 16.13 -0.12
CA VAL A 408 -7.97 14.91 -0.81
C VAL A 408 -6.99 14.18 0.08
N ILE A 409 -6.93 12.87 -0.07
CA ILE A 409 -5.92 12.02 0.55
C ILE A 409 -5.18 11.27 -0.56
N HIS A 410 -3.87 11.37 -0.59
CA HIS A 410 -2.98 10.62 -1.49
C HIS A 410 -2.41 9.40 -0.75
N MET A 411 -2.50 8.20 -1.35
CA MET A 411 -2.04 6.95 -0.75
C MET A 411 -0.50 6.82 -0.79
N THR A 412 0.18 7.66 -0.01
CA THR A 412 1.62 7.57 0.29
C THR A 412 1.88 6.89 1.64
N TYR A 413 3.06 6.27 1.81
CA TYR A 413 3.49 5.57 3.04
C TYR A 413 2.66 4.30 3.39
N GLN A 414 2.09 3.60 2.41
CA GLN A 414 1.46 2.29 2.61
C GLN A 414 2.42 1.16 2.21
N ARG A 415 2.37 0.05 2.95
CA ARG A 415 3.10 -1.18 2.57
C ARG A 415 2.30 -1.97 1.53
N TRP A 416 2.96 -2.93 0.89
CA TRP A 416 2.31 -3.93 0.00
C TRP A 416 1.58 -3.34 -1.20
N TRP A 417 2.20 -2.33 -1.83
CA TRP A 417 1.80 -1.78 -3.13
C TRP A 417 0.28 -1.50 -3.24
N SER A 418 -0.37 -2.04 -4.27
CA SER A 418 -1.77 -1.83 -4.58
C SER A 418 -2.71 -2.42 -3.54
N ASP A 419 -2.44 -3.62 -3.02
CA ASP A 419 -3.34 -4.31 -2.11
C ASP A 419 -3.36 -3.65 -0.72
N GLY A 420 -2.21 -3.16 -0.25
CA GLY A 420 -2.12 -2.35 0.96
C GLY A 420 -2.86 -1.03 0.87
N LYS A 421 -2.72 -0.32 -0.25
CA LYS A 421 -3.49 0.92 -0.53
C LYS A 421 -5.00 0.65 -0.54
N ARG A 422 -5.44 -0.44 -1.18
CA ARG A 422 -6.85 -0.83 -1.19
C ARG A 422 -7.38 -1.16 0.20
N ALA A 423 -6.65 -1.96 0.98
CA ALA A 423 -7.05 -2.28 2.35
C ALA A 423 -7.15 -1.02 3.22
N ARG A 424 -6.19 -0.09 3.06
CA ARG A 424 -6.21 1.18 3.76
C ARG A 424 -7.43 2.03 3.43
N LEU A 425 -7.80 2.12 2.16
CA LEU A 425 -9.01 2.82 1.73
C LEU A 425 -10.26 2.16 2.32
N ARG A 426 -10.32 0.82 2.36
CA ARG A 426 -11.44 0.07 2.97
C ARG A 426 -11.54 0.30 4.49
N GLU A 427 -10.45 0.37 5.23
CA GLU A 427 -10.43 0.69 6.68
C GLU A 427 -11.13 2.02 7.01
N PHE A 428 -11.15 2.95 6.04
CA PHE A 428 -11.74 4.29 6.20
C PHE A 428 -13.02 4.48 5.36
N GLY A 429 -13.54 3.43 4.72
CA GLY A 429 -14.74 3.51 3.88
C GLY A 429 -14.56 4.36 2.61
N LEU A 430 -13.32 4.52 2.15
CA LEU A 430 -12.91 5.32 0.99
C LEU A 430 -12.68 4.48 -0.28
N TRP A 431 -12.97 3.17 -0.20
CA TRP A 431 -13.02 2.28 -1.35
C TRP A 431 -14.48 2.10 -1.79
N HIS A 432 -14.88 2.82 -2.83
CA HIS A 432 -16.26 3.00 -3.27
C HIS A 432 -16.75 1.96 -4.27
N ILE A 433 -15.84 1.13 -4.80
CA ILE A 433 -16.13 0.20 -5.90
C ILE A 433 -16.23 -1.26 -5.44
N ASP A 434 -16.32 -1.52 -4.13
CA ASP A 434 -16.63 -2.87 -3.64
C ASP A 434 -18.03 -3.31 -4.12
N PRO A 435 -18.20 -4.57 -4.56
CA PRO A 435 -19.50 -5.06 -5.01
C PRO A 435 -20.48 -5.12 -3.83
N PRO A 436 -21.80 -4.98 -4.04
CA PRO A 436 -22.79 -5.04 -2.96
C PRO A 436 -22.64 -6.28 -2.05
N ALA A 437 -22.33 -7.43 -2.64
CA ALA A 437 -22.15 -8.69 -1.93
C ALA A 437 -21.02 -8.65 -0.89
N TYR A 438 -20.00 -7.81 -1.08
CA TYR A 438 -18.91 -7.62 -0.12
C TYR A 438 -19.44 -7.15 1.25
N CYS A 439 -20.44 -6.26 1.24
CA CYS A 439 -21.13 -5.71 2.41
C CYS A 439 -22.34 -6.54 2.84
N GLY A 440 -22.63 -7.67 2.19
CA GLY A 440 -23.83 -8.47 2.43
C GLY A 440 -25.11 -7.84 1.86
N ALA A 441 -24.98 -6.95 0.88
CA ALA A 441 -26.09 -6.39 0.11
C ALA A 441 -26.22 -7.12 -1.24
N GLY A 442 -27.44 -7.27 -1.75
CA GLY A 442 -27.70 -7.92 -3.04
C GLY A 442 -27.97 -9.44 -2.97
N PRO A 443 -28.16 -10.10 -4.12
CA PRO A 443 -28.53 -11.52 -4.19
C PRO A 443 -27.34 -12.42 -3.83
N GLY A 444 -27.54 -13.35 -2.89
CA GLY A 444 -26.51 -14.30 -2.46
C GLY A 444 -26.80 -14.94 -1.11
N ALA A 445 -25.91 -15.82 -0.65
CA ALA A 445 -25.97 -16.39 0.69
C ALA A 445 -25.81 -15.28 1.75
N PRO A 446 -26.52 -15.36 2.90
CA PRO A 446 -26.43 -14.35 3.94
C PRO A 446 -24.99 -14.25 4.48
N LEU A 447 -24.45 -13.04 4.50
CA LEU A 447 -23.11 -12.77 5.03
C LEU A 447 -23.07 -13.10 6.53
N LYS A 448 -22.31 -14.14 6.89
CA LYS A 448 -22.02 -14.50 8.27
C LYS A 448 -20.61 -14.07 8.64
N LEU A 449 -20.49 -13.42 9.79
CA LEU A 449 -19.29 -12.76 10.27
C LEU A 449 -18.90 -13.31 11.65
N LEU A 450 -17.59 -13.31 11.91
CA LEU A 450 -16.99 -13.50 13.22
C LEU A 450 -16.06 -12.32 13.48
N THR A 451 -16.21 -11.65 14.61
CA THR A 451 -15.28 -10.61 15.08
C THR A 451 -14.79 -10.98 16.47
N TYR A 452 -13.78 -10.27 16.98
CA TYR A 452 -13.15 -10.60 18.25
C TYR A 452 -12.62 -9.36 18.97
N GLU A 453 -12.62 -9.41 20.30
CA GLU A 453 -11.98 -8.38 21.13
C GLU A 453 -10.46 -8.41 20.99
N ASN A 454 -9.85 -7.22 20.96
CA ASN A 454 -8.40 -7.06 20.96
C ASN A 454 -7.91 -6.45 22.27
N GLY A 455 -7.56 -7.30 23.23
CA GLY A 455 -7.02 -6.91 24.54
C GLY A 455 -5.51 -6.62 24.57
N VAL A 456 -4.87 -6.39 23.41
CA VAL A 456 -3.40 -6.30 23.29
C VAL A 456 -2.79 -5.20 24.16
N ALA A 457 -3.45 -4.06 24.34
CA ALA A 457 -2.89 -2.93 25.11
C ALA A 457 -2.74 -3.27 26.60
N GLU A 458 -3.79 -3.83 27.20
CA GLU A 458 -3.77 -4.32 28.59
C GLU A 458 -2.73 -5.44 28.73
N PHE A 459 -2.71 -6.39 27.80
CA PHE A 459 -1.73 -7.48 27.79
C PHE A 459 -0.27 -6.98 27.75
N VAL A 460 0.06 -6.06 26.86
CA VAL A 460 1.42 -5.50 26.75
C VAL A 460 1.79 -4.73 28.02
N GLU A 461 0.85 -3.97 28.59
CA GLU A 461 1.08 -3.24 29.84
C GLU A 461 1.37 -4.18 31.01
N ASP A 462 0.59 -5.26 31.15
CA ASP A 462 0.78 -6.25 32.20
C ASP A 462 2.11 -7.00 32.06
N VAL A 463 2.46 -7.41 30.83
CA VAL A 463 3.74 -8.06 30.56
C VAL A 463 4.91 -7.09 30.81
N ALA A 464 4.76 -5.81 30.45
CA ALA A 464 5.77 -4.80 30.72
C ALA A 464 5.98 -4.61 32.23
N LYS A 465 4.91 -4.51 33.03
CA LYS A 465 4.98 -4.40 34.51
C LYS A 465 5.68 -5.61 35.13
N GLN A 466 5.43 -6.80 34.62
CA GLN A 466 6.02 -8.04 35.12
C GLN A 466 7.52 -8.17 34.75
N ARG A 467 7.88 -7.84 33.50
CA ARG A 467 9.25 -8.05 32.97
C ARG A 467 10.20 -6.90 33.26
N TYR A 468 9.67 -5.68 33.40
CA TYR A 468 10.42 -4.45 33.63
C TYR A 468 9.89 -3.72 34.87
N PRO A 469 10.07 -4.29 36.08
CA PRO A 469 9.64 -3.64 37.31
C PRO A 469 10.54 -2.45 37.65
N GLY A 470 9.94 -1.32 38.06
CA GLY A 470 10.67 -0.13 38.53
C GLY A 470 10.73 1.01 37.51
N ALA A 471 11.85 1.72 37.44
CA ALA A 471 12.02 2.94 36.63
C ALA A 471 12.48 2.69 35.18
N VAL A 472 12.79 1.44 34.83
CA VAL A 472 13.22 1.07 33.47
C VAL A 472 11.99 0.72 32.65
N GLU A 473 11.73 1.47 31.59
CA GLU A 473 10.62 1.16 30.68
C GLU A 473 11.00 0.07 29.68
N MET A 474 10.06 -0.83 29.39
CA MET A 474 10.20 -1.77 28.28
C MET A 474 10.37 -1.01 26.94
N PRO A 475 11.38 -1.34 26.12
CA PRO A 475 11.62 -0.69 24.82
C PRO A 475 10.38 -0.69 23.92
N LEU A 476 10.17 0.38 23.16
CA LEU A 476 9.00 0.55 22.29
C LEU A 476 8.94 -0.53 21.21
N PHE A 477 10.09 -0.86 20.61
CA PHE A 477 10.11 -1.95 19.63
C PHE A 477 9.81 -3.31 20.27
N TYR A 478 10.26 -3.58 21.51
CA TYR A 478 9.89 -4.83 22.18
C TYR A 478 8.38 -4.87 22.48
N LYS A 479 7.77 -3.75 22.89
CA LYS A 479 6.31 -3.64 23.01
C LYS A 479 5.61 -3.93 21.67
N MET A 480 6.13 -3.36 20.57
CA MET A 480 5.62 -3.61 19.22
C MET A 480 5.70 -5.09 18.83
N TRP A 481 6.86 -5.72 19.00
CA TRP A 481 7.08 -7.13 18.70
C TRP A 481 6.13 -8.05 19.49
N LEU A 482 5.95 -7.76 20.79
CA LEU A 482 5.05 -8.51 21.66
C LEU A 482 3.59 -8.29 21.27
N ALA A 483 3.20 -7.04 20.99
CA ALA A 483 1.85 -6.68 20.57
C ALA A 483 1.48 -7.37 19.26
N MET A 484 2.36 -7.32 18.25
CA MET A 484 2.07 -7.93 16.96
C MET A 484 2.03 -9.45 17.06
N THR A 485 2.90 -10.07 17.86
CA THR A 485 2.83 -11.51 18.14
C THR A 485 1.49 -11.91 18.76
N TYR A 486 0.99 -11.14 19.72
CA TYR A 486 -0.35 -11.36 20.30
C TYR A 486 -1.45 -11.24 19.24
N GLN A 487 -1.43 -10.17 18.44
CA GLN A 487 -2.46 -9.90 17.43
C GLN A 487 -2.46 -10.95 16.32
N ILE A 488 -1.30 -11.41 15.87
CA ILE A 488 -1.13 -12.51 14.91
C ILE A 488 -1.71 -13.81 15.49
N ALA A 489 -1.44 -14.13 16.75
CA ALA A 489 -1.99 -15.32 17.40
C ALA A 489 -3.53 -15.24 17.55
N ALA A 490 -4.07 -14.08 17.92
CA ALA A 490 -5.51 -13.85 17.97
C ALA A 490 -6.15 -13.98 16.57
N PHE A 491 -5.50 -13.42 15.55
CA PHE A 491 -5.97 -13.50 14.16
C PHE A 491 -5.97 -14.95 13.65
N ARG A 492 -4.94 -15.76 13.94
CA ARG A 492 -4.90 -17.19 13.61
C ARG A 492 -6.14 -17.92 14.12
N ASP A 493 -6.42 -17.77 15.41
CA ASP A 493 -7.50 -18.48 16.09
C ASP A 493 -8.87 -18.02 15.60
N ALA A 494 -9.04 -16.71 15.41
CA ALA A 494 -10.27 -16.15 14.85
C ALA A 494 -10.51 -16.62 13.41
N LEU A 495 -9.47 -16.67 12.57
CA LEU A 495 -9.53 -17.16 11.20
C LEU A 495 -9.85 -18.65 11.13
N ALA A 496 -9.20 -19.46 11.95
CA ALA A 496 -9.48 -20.89 12.04
C ALA A 496 -10.93 -21.13 12.51
N ALA A 497 -11.37 -20.43 13.56
CA ALA A 497 -12.74 -20.53 14.06
C ALA A 497 -13.77 -20.09 13.02
N ALA A 498 -13.51 -19.00 12.30
CA ALA A 498 -14.38 -18.53 11.23
C ALA A 498 -14.47 -19.57 10.09
N ARG A 499 -13.35 -20.20 9.70
CA ARG A 499 -13.34 -21.29 8.71
C ARG A 499 -14.14 -22.51 9.17
N MET A 500 -14.00 -22.93 10.43
CA MET A 500 -14.76 -24.04 11.02
C MET A 500 -16.28 -23.78 11.09
N LEU A 501 -16.68 -22.51 11.16
CA LEU A 501 -18.06 -22.06 11.28
C LEU A 501 -18.66 -21.52 9.96
N GLY A 502 -17.89 -21.50 8.87
CA GLY A 502 -18.32 -20.95 7.58
C GLY A 502 -18.60 -19.44 7.61
N ARG A 503 -17.72 -18.66 8.25
CA ARG A 503 -17.85 -17.20 8.45
C ARG A 503 -16.66 -16.44 7.89
N ALA A 504 -16.85 -15.16 7.58
CA ALA A 504 -15.75 -14.23 7.31
C ALA A 504 -15.27 -13.58 8.62
N VAL A 505 -13.97 -13.34 8.77
CA VAL A 505 -13.43 -12.63 9.94
C VAL A 505 -13.50 -11.13 9.74
N VAL A 506 -14.08 -10.40 10.68
CA VAL A 506 -13.93 -8.94 10.79
C VAL A 506 -12.84 -8.64 11.80
N LEU A 507 -11.73 -8.09 11.34
CA LEU A 507 -10.62 -7.72 12.23
C LEU A 507 -11.03 -6.59 13.17
N PRO A 508 -10.59 -6.61 14.44
CA PRO A 508 -10.72 -5.48 15.34
C PRO A 508 -9.72 -4.38 15.01
N THR A 509 -9.83 -3.24 15.69
CA THR A 509 -8.77 -2.23 15.66
C THR A 509 -7.48 -2.84 16.20
N LEU A 510 -6.41 -2.74 15.42
CA LEU A 510 -5.06 -3.15 15.80
C LEU A 510 -4.35 -1.99 16.52
N TRP A 511 -3.32 -2.32 17.31
CA TRP A 511 -2.53 -1.35 18.07
C TRP A 511 -1.02 -1.58 17.89
N CYS A 512 -0.27 -0.49 17.75
CA CYS A 512 1.17 -0.51 17.51
C CYS A 512 1.91 0.47 18.42
N TRP A 513 3.14 0.10 18.79
CA TRP A 513 4.05 0.86 19.67
C TRP A 513 5.28 1.38 18.94
N CYS A 514 5.47 0.98 17.69
CA CYS A 514 6.57 1.41 16.84
C CYS A 514 6.03 1.55 15.42
N ASP A 515 6.32 2.69 14.79
CA ASP A 515 5.96 2.94 13.40
C ASP A 515 6.65 1.98 12.44
N TYR A 516 6.28 2.10 11.17
CA TYR A 516 7.06 1.54 10.09
C TYR A 516 7.65 2.66 9.22
N ASP A 517 8.94 2.54 8.92
CA ASP A 517 9.63 3.30 7.86
C ASP A 517 10.48 2.30 7.06
N GLU A 518 10.75 2.61 5.79
CA GLU A 518 11.65 1.79 4.98
C GLU A 518 13.09 1.92 5.47
N GLY A 519 13.47 3.08 6.01
CA GLY A 519 14.79 3.40 6.51
C GLY A 519 15.04 2.88 7.93
N PRO A 520 16.28 2.46 8.23
CA PRO A 520 16.64 1.91 9.53
C PRO A 520 16.60 2.94 10.68
N ASP A 521 16.66 4.23 10.37
CA ASP A 521 16.69 5.31 11.38
C ASP A 521 15.41 5.39 12.22
N ILE A 522 14.30 4.75 11.80
CA ILE A 522 13.08 4.62 12.62
C ILE A 522 13.33 3.95 13.97
N LEU A 523 14.32 3.06 14.05
CA LEU A 523 14.73 2.42 15.29
C LEU A 523 15.44 3.36 16.29
N GLN A 524 15.64 4.63 15.92
CA GLN A 524 16.08 5.64 16.87
C GLN A 524 15.00 5.94 17.92
N THR A 525 13.74 6.08 17.48
CA THR A 525 12.64 6.59 18.32
C THR A 525 11.36 5.78 18.23
N CYS A 526 11.24 4.87 17.27
CA CYS A 526 9.99 4.20 16.90
C CYS A 526 8.91 5.13 16.32
N ILE A 527 9.24 6.37 15.98
CA ILE A 527 8.31 7.38 15.46
C ILE A 527 8.90 7.98 14.19
N ASN A 528 8.14 8.03 13.10
CA ASN A 528 8.61 8.63 11.84
C ASN A 528 9.01 10.11 12.09
N PRO A 529 10.14 10.59 11.52
CA PRO A 529 10.53 11.99 11.65
C PRO A 529 9.37 12.95 11.38
N SER A 530 9.23 13.94 12.26
CA SER A 530 8.18 14.97 12.21
C SER A 530 6.74 14.49 12.43
N ALA A 531 6.49 13.20 12.64
CA ALA A 531 5.13 12.69 12.85
C ALA A 531 4.53 13.11 14.21
N ASP A 532 3.24 13.47 14.20
CA ASP A 532 2.52 13.98 15.37
C ASP A 532 1.50 12.97 15.92
N TYR A 533 2.01 11.93 16.58
CA TYR A 533 1.19 10.96 17.30
C TYR A 533 1.88 10.38 18.53
N ALA A 534 1.06 9.82 19.44
CA ALA A 534 1.53 9.14 20.64
C ALA A 534 1.39 7.62 20.49
N VAL A 535 2.27 6.88 21.17
CA VAL A 535 2.20 5.41 21.26
C VAL A 535 1.42 4.97 22.52
N PRO A 536 0.60 3.91 22.44
CA PRO A 536 0.26 3.19 21.22
C PRO A 536 -0.69 3.98 20.30
N PHE A 537 -0.58 3.73 19.00
CA PHE A 537 -1.48 4.27 17.99
C PHE A 537 -2.27 3.15 17.32
N ARG A 538 -3.37 3.52 16.64
CA ARG A 538 -4.18 2.56 15.88
C ARG A 538 -3.36 2.07 14.70
N CYS A 539 -3.05 0.78 14.72
CA CYS A 539 -2.15 0.18 13.76
C CYS A 539 -2.87 -0.11 12.45
N PRO A 540 -2.23 0.18 11.32
CA PRO A 540 -2.74 -0.26 10.03
C PRO A 540 -2.68 -1.78 9.84
N LEU A 541 -3.63 -2.32 9.08
CA LEU A 541 -3.60 -3.74 8.73
C LEU A 541 -2.35 -4.15 7.95
N ASP A 542 -1.85 -3.28 7.06
CA ASP A 542 -0.65 -3.50 6.24
C ASP A 542 0.64 -3.56 7.07
N TYR A 543 0.61 -3.25 8.37
CA TYR A 543 1.76 -3.46 9.26
C TYR A 543 1.81 -4.89 9.82
N MET A 544 0.66 -5.57 9.86
CA MET A 544 0.54 -6.94 10.36
C MET A 544 0.61 -7.97 9.24
N LEU A 545 -0.05 -7.71 8.11
CA LEU A 545 -0.26 -8.69 7.03
C LEU A 545 0.33 -8.21 5.71
N ASP A 546 0.91 -9.15 4.96
CA ASP A 546 1.21 -8.97 3.54
C ASP A 546 -0.08 -9.15 2.73
N LEU A 547 -0.69 -8.03 2.38
CA LEU A 547 -2.03 -8.02 1.80
C LEU A 547 -2.08 -8.56 0.37
N GLU A 548 -0.95 -8.56 -0.35
CA GLU A 548 -0.86 -9.20 -1.67
C GLU A 548 -1.03 -10.72 -1.51
N ILE A 549 -0.31 -11.31 -0.56
CA ILE A 549 -0.41 -12.75 -0.28
C ILE A 549 -1.79 -13.12 0.27
N ILE A 550 -2.32 -12.34 1.22
CA ILE A 550 -3.63 -12.59 1.82
C ILE A 550 -4.73 -12.57 0.77
N ASP A 551 -4.72 -11.58 -0.13
CA ASP A 551 -5.73 -11.46 -1.18
C ASP A 551 -5.56 -12.53 -2.28
N TRP A 552 -4.32 -12.91 -2.62
CA TRP A 552 -4.04 -14.02 -3.54
C TRP A 552 -4.56 -15.37 -3.01
N GLN A 553 -4.45 -15.59 -1.70
CA GLN A 553 -5.00 -16.76 -1.00
C GLN A 553 -6.52 -16.69 -0.79
N GLN A 554 -7.16 -15.59 -1.21
CA GLN A 554 -8.61 -15.36 -1.11
C GLN A 554 -9.15 -15.53 0.31
N LEU A 555 -8.40 -15.09 1.34
CA LEU A 555 -8.89 -15.14 2.71
C LEU A 555 -10.16 -14.31 2.84
N ASN A 556 -11.20 -14.90 3.41
CA ASN A 556 -12.46 -14.21 3.61
C ASN A 556 -12.40 -13.37 4.91
N TYR A 557 -11.87 -12.16 4.80
CA TYR A 557 -11.78 -11.21 5.91
C TYR A 557 -12.40 -9.86 5.57
N ARG A 558 -12.60 -9.02 6.58
CA ARG A 558 -13.03 -7.62 6.50
C ARG A 558 -12.18 -6.78 7.43
N ASN A 559 -11.84 -5.58 6.98
CA ASN A 559 -11.00 -4.64 7.73
C ASN A 559 -11.67 -4.16 9.03
N ALA A 560 -10.85 -3.58 9.92
CA ALA A 560 -11.34 -2.89 11.10
C ALA A 560 -12.35 -1.79 10.72
N GLY A 561 -13.43 -1.67 11.51
CA GLY A 561 -14.51 -0.71 11.24
C GLY A 561 -15.50 -1.14 10.16
N PHE A 562 -15.35 -2.32 9.55
CA PHE A 562 -16.29 -2.80 8.52
C PHE A 562 -17.75 -2.79 8.98
N LEU A 563 -18.04 -3.19 10.22
CA LEU A 563 -19.40 -3.18 10.76
C LEU A 563 -19.97 -1.78 11.00
N ASP A 564 -19.13 -0.74 10.96
CA ASP A 564 -19.54 0.66 11.10
C ASP A 564 -19.86 1.30 9.74
N LEU A 565 -19.51 0.62 8.63
CA LEU A 565 -19.75 1.12 7.28
C LEU A 565 -21.27 1.24 7.03
N PRO A 566 -21.74 2.37 6.47
CA PRO A 566 -23.15 2.56 6.15
C PRO A 566 -23.67 1.53 5.13
N GLN A 567 -22.78 1.03 4.26
CA GLN A 567 -23.07 0.03 3.23
C GLN A 567 -23.44 -1.35 3.80
N VAL A 568 -23.05 -1.67 5.04
CA VAL A 568 -23.42 -2.93 5.68
C VAL A 568 -24.88 -2.83 6.16
N PRO A 569 -25.80 -3.71 5.73
CA PRO A 569 -27.20 -3.66 6.15
C PRO A 569 -27.39 -3.65 7.67
N ALA A 570 -28.34 -2.85 8.16
CA ALA A 570 -28.68 -2.82 9.58
C ALA A 570 -29.12 -4.20 10.12
N SER A 571 -29.73 -5.03 9.27
CA SER A 571 -30.08 -6.43 9.60
C SER A 571 -28.87 -7.28 9.96
N ILE A 572 -27.71 -7.03 9.35
CA ILE A 572 -26.44 -7.69 9.71
C ILE A 572 -25.84 -7.02 10.95
N ARG A 573 -25.72 -5.68 10.97
CA ARG A 573 -25.09 -4.95 12.08
C ARG A 573 -25.75 -5.21 13.44
N ASN A 574 -27.07 -5.37 13.45
CA ASN A 574 -27.86 -5.55 14.67
C ASN A 574 -28.07 -7.03 15.05
N SER A 575 -27.76 -7.99 14.17
CA SER A 575 -27.86 -9.41 14.47
C SER A 575 -26.53 -9.89 15.06
N ARG A 576 -26.43 -9.82 16.40
CA ARG A 576 -25.20 -10.11 17.15
C ARG A 576 -25.41 -11.11 18.29
N ALA A 577 -24.44 -12.00 18.46
CA ALA A 577 -24.35 -12.92 19.59
C ALA A 577 -22.93 -12.94 20.14
N VAL A 578 -22.82 -13.01 21.47
CA VAL A 578 -21.54 -13.00 22.17
C VAL A 578 -21.06 -14.43 22.37
N VAL A 579 -19.80 -14.67 22.07
CA VAL A 579 -19.11 -15.93 22.33
C VAL A 579 -18.04 -15.66 23.38
N GLN A 580 -18.39 -15.89 24.64
CA GLN A 580 -17.51 -15.64 25.77
C GLN A 580 -16.44 -16.73 25.87
N ILE A 581 -15.17 -16.36 25.83
CA ILE A 581 -14.06 -17.24 26.16
C ILE A 581 -13.89 -17.23 27.68
N ALA A 582 -14.20 -18.35 28.33
CA ALA A 582 -13.99 -18.54 29.76
C ALA A 582 -12.50 -18.77 30.07
N GLY A 583 -12.07 -18.53 31.31
CA GLY A 583 -10.68 -18.77 31.72
C GLY A 583 -10.28 -20.25 31.78
N ALA A 584 -11.25 -21.17 31.82
CA ALA A 584 -11.03 -22.61 31.88
C ALA A 584 -12.23 -23.39 31.30
N LYS A 585 -12.01 -24.67 30.98
CA LYS A 585 -13.07 -25.58 30.54
C LYS A 585 -14.13 -25.75 31.66
N PRO A 586 -15.43 -25.55 31.38
CA PRO A 586 -16.49 -25.85 32.33
C PRO A 586 -16.53 -27.34 32.71
N ALA A 587 -17.02 -27.66 33.91
CA ALA A 587 -17.20 -29.05 34.34
C ALA A 587 -18.24 -29.78 33.48
N ASP A 588 -18.05 -31.10 33.31
CA ASP A 588 -19.00 -31.96 32.62
C ASP A 588 -20.22 -32.31 33.53
N PRO A 589 -21.45 -32.44 32.99
CA PRO A 589 -21.81 -32.19 31.59
C PRO A 589 -21.76 -30.69 31.29
N PHE A 590 -21.25 -30.35 30.11
CA PHE A 590 -21.24 -28.98 29.62
C PHE A 590 -22.56 -28.29 29.93
N PRO A 591 -22.57 -27.12 30.59
CA PRO A 591 -23.81 -26.41 30.84
C PRO A 591 -24.48 -26.19 29.48
N ARG A 592 -25.73 -26.67 29.33
CA ARG A 592 -26.59 -26.16 28.25
C ARG A 592 -26.50 -24.65 28.38
N ALA A 593 -26.23 -23.95 27.27
CA ALA A 593 -26.18 -22.49 27.26
C ALA A 593 -27.36 -22.03 28.11
N ALA A 594 -27.06 -21.57 29.33
CA ALA A 594 -28.08 -20.92 30.11
C ALA A 594 -28.53 -19.82 29.16
N SER A 595 -29.83 -19.66 29.01
CA SER A 595 -30.39 -18.43 28.48
C SER A 595 -29.93 -17.31 29.42
N LEU A 596 -28.64 -16.97 29.40
CA LEU A 596 -28.10 -15.69 29.79
C LEU A 596 -28.93 -14.74 28.95
N VAL A 597 -29.54 -13.79 29.64
CA VAL A 597 -30.44 -12.84 29.02
C VAL A 597 -29.62 -12.10 27.95
N GLY A 598 -29.89 -12.37 26.67
CA GLY A 598 -29.09 -11.94 25.52
C GLY A 598 -28.30 -13.10 24.89
N ASP A 599 -28.33 -13.23 23.57
CA ASP A 599 -27.78 -14.35 22.78
C ASP A 599 -26.27 -14.61 23.01
N ALA A 600 -25.91 -15.26 24.12
CA ALA A 600 -24.53 -15.51 24.53
C ALA A 600 -24.23 -16.99 24.76
N VAL A 601 -23.09 -17.47 24.24
CA VAL A 601 -22.57 -18.83 24.43
C VAL A 601 -21.15 -18.79 24.98
N THR A 602 -20.65 -19.91 25.52
CA THR A 602 -19.35 -19.96 26.21
C THR A 602 -18.42 -21.02 25.61
N VAL A 603 -17.22 -20.60 25.23
CA VAL A 603 -16.10 -21.45 24.80
C VAL A 603 -14.95 -21.35 25.80
N TRP A 604 -13.91 -22.15 25.64
CA TRP A 604 -12.77 -22.22 26.57
C TRP A 604 -11.46 -22.50 25.82
N PRO A 605 -10.29 -22.27 26.45
CA PRO A 605 -8.99 -22.58 25.87
C PRO A 605 -8.85 -24.06 25.54
N GLY A 606 -8.41 -24.37 24.32
CA GLY A 606 -8.25 -25.74 23.82
C GLY A 606 -9.55 -26.40 23.36
N ILE A 607 -10.61 -25.63 23.07
CA ILE A 607 -11.87 -26.19 22.57
C ILE A 607 -11.67 -26.92 21.24
N SER A 608 -12.31 -28.07 21.07
CA SER A 608 -12.31 -28.84 19.82
C SER A 608 -13.30 -28.24 18.80
N GLN A 609 -13.07 -28.46 17.51
CA GLN A 609 -14.00 -28.07 16.44
C GLN A 609 -15.41 -28.63 16.68
N ALA A 610 -15.52 -29.90 17.10
CA ALA A 610 -16.80 -30.55 17.37
C ALA A 610 -17.54 -29.89 18.56
N ASP A 611 -16.83 -29.58 19.64
CA ASP A 611 -17.42 -28.88 20.78
C ASP A 611 -17.82 -27.45 20.44
N MET A 612 -16.98 -26.74 19.67
CA MET A 612 -17.28 -25.39 19.23
C MET A 612 -18.55 -25.35 18.37
N GLN A 613 -18.67 -26.24 17.38
CA GLN A 613 -19.87 -26.34 16.54
C GLN A 613 -21.12 -26.66 17.39
N ARG A 614 -21.00 -27.56 18.37
CA ARG A 614 -22.09 -27.89 19.30
C ARG A 614 -22.52 -26.71 20.18
N VAL A 615 -21.56 -25.95 20.71
CA VAL A 615 -21.82 -24.78 21.57
C VAL A 615 -22.42 -23.61 20.77
N ILE A 616 -22.03 -23.44 19.51
CA ILE A 616 -22.46 -22.33 18.65
C ILE A 616 -23.82 -22.61 18.01
N GLN A 617 -24.26 -23.87 17.92
CA GLN A 617 -25.53 -24.26 17.29
C GLN A 617 -26.75 -23.39 17.69
N PRO A 618 -26.95 -23.00 18.96
CA PRO A 618 -28.09 -22.14 19.35
C PRO A 618 -28.06 -20.73 18.74
N VAL A 619 -26.89 -20.24 18.34
CA VAL A 619 -26.67 -18.90 17.78
C VAL A 619 -26.13 -18.94 16.34
N GLU A 620 -26.20 -20.09 15.67
CA GLU A 620 -25.63 -20.29 14.33
C GLU A 620 -26.27 -19.40 13.25
N SER A 621 -27.55 -19.06 13.41
CA SER A 621 -28.30 -18.19 12.50
C SER A 621 -27.95 -16.72 12.63
N VAL A 622 -27.27 -16.31 13.71
CA VAL A 622 -26.91 -14.92 13.96
C VAL A 622 -25.84 -14.46 12.98
N ALA A 623 -26.02 -13.27 12.41
CA ALA A 623 -25.15 -12.75 11.37
C ALA A 623 -23.73 -12.50 11.90
N VAL A 624 -23.59 -11.92 13.09
CA VAL A 624 -22.29 -11.59 13.70
C VAL A 624 -22.09 -12.34 15.00
N LEU A 625 -21.03 -13.14 15.08
CA LEU A 625 -20.52 -13.68 16.35
C LEU A 625 -19.35 -12.83 16.84
N GLU A 626 -19.35 -12.48 18.12
CA GLU A 626 -18.31 -11.67 18.75
C GLU A 626 -17.58 -12.48 19.81
N LEU A 627 -16.34 -12.89 19.54
CA LEU A 627 -15.47 -13.56 20.51
C LEU A 627 -15.02 -12.53 21.56
N ARG A 628 -15.28 -12.80 22.84
CA ARG A 628 -14.88 -11.93 23.96
C ARG A 628 -13.97 -12.64 24.95
N GLY A 629 -13.00 -11.91 25.50
CA GLY A 629 -11.97 -12.45 26.39
C GLY A 629 -10.63 -12.75 25.70
N PHE A 630 -9.87 -13.71 26.24
CA PHE A 630 -8.50 -13.98 25.78
C PHE A 630 -8.49 -14.90 24.54
N VAL A 631 -8.31 -14.30 23.37
CA VAL A 631 -8.36 -14.99 22.06
C VAL A 631 -7.11 -15.82 21.75
N PRO A 632 -5.86 -15.37 22.00
CA PRO A 632 -4.69 -16.15 21.59
C PRO A 632 -4.67 -17.57 22.18
N GLY A 633 -4.61 -18.58 21.31
CA GLY A 633 -4.56 -19.98 21.71
C GLY A 633 -5.85 -20.52 22.34
N PHE A 634 -7.01 -19.89 22.13
CA PHE A 634 -8.26 -20.44 22.61
C PHE A 634 -8.67 -21.70 21.84
N LEU A 635 -8.26 -21.84 20.57
CA LEU A 635 -8.69 -22.94 19.70
C LEU A 635 -7.74 -24.15 19.79
N GLY A 636 -8.32 -25.33 20.03
CA GLY A 636 -7.59 -26.57 20.28
C GLY A 636 -7.34 -27.42 19.03
N THR A 637 -8.31 -28.25 18.66
CA THR A 637 -8.14 -29.30 17.65
C THR A 637 -9.21 -29.27 16.58
N TRP A 638 -8.82 -29.60 15.35
CA TRP A 638 -9.74 -29.85 14.24
C TRP A 638 -10.28 -31.28 14.32
N THR A 639 -11.50 -31.49 13.82
CA THR A 639 -12.08 -32.83 13.70
C THR A 639 -11.37 -33.65 12.62
N ASP A 640 -10.92 -32.98 11.55
CA ASP A 640 -10.17 -33.57 10.44
C ASP A 640 -8.72 -33.06 10.44
N ALA A 641 -7.77 -33.99 10.55
CA ALA A 641 -6.35 -33.64 10.61
C ALA A 641 -5.79 -33.09 9.28
N GLY A 642 -6.40 -33.46 8.14
CA GLY A 642 -6.06 -32.91 6.83
C GLY A 642 -6.50 -31.45 6.70
N GLN A 643 -7.68 -31.09 7.21
CA GLN A 643 -8.12 -29.69 7.28
C GLN A 643 -7.22 -28.84 8.18
N ALA A 644 -6.77 -29.39 9.32
CA ALA A 644 -5.78 -28.72 10.16
C ALA A 644 -4.47 -28.47 9.40
N ALA A 645 -3.94 -29.49 8.73
CA ALA A 645 -2.70 -29.38 7.97
C ALA A 645 -2.81 -28.37 6.82
N GLN A 646 -3.94 -28.38 6.09
CA GLN A 646 -4.20 -27.41 5.02
C GLN A 646 -4.30 -25.97 5.57
N PHE A 647 -4.91 -25.80 6.75
CA PHE A 647 -4.94 -24.49 7.41
C PHE A 647 -3.53 -24.04 7.81
N ASP A 648 -2.76 -24.92 8.46
CA ASP A 648 -1.40 -24.62 8.90
C ASP A 648 -0.47 -24.26 7.73
N GLU A 649 -0.58 -24.96 6.59
CA GLU A 649 0.17 -24.66 5.36
C GLU A 649 -0.20 -23.30 4.79
N GLY A 650 -1.50 -23.03 4.61
CA GLY A 650 -1.98 -21.72 4.13
C GLY A 650 -1.62 -20.57 5.07
N TRP A 651 -1.65 -20.82 6.37
CA TRP A 651 -1.23 -19.86 7.40
C TRP A 651 0.27 -19.56 7.32
N ALA A 652 1.12 -20.59 7.24
CA ALA A 652 2.56 -20.42 7.12
C ALA A 652 2.94 -19.64 5.86
N TRP A 653 2.26 -19.88 4.74
CA TRP A 653 2.42 -19.10 3.52
C TRP A 653 1.99 -17.65 3.70
N SER A 654 0.78 -17.44 4.24
CA SER A 654 0.17 -16.12 4.45
C SER A 654 1.00 -15.21 5.37
N MET A 655 1.63 -15.80 6.38
CA MET A 655 2.40 -15.07 7.38
C MET A 655 3.90 -15.06 7.07
N GLY A 656 4.38 -15.75 6.03
CA GLY A 656 5.81 -15.93 5.77
C GLY A 656 6.61 -14.63 5.66
N GLU A 657 5.97 -13.56 5.18
CA GLU A 657 6.56 -12.23 5.01
C GLU A 657 6.14 -11.21 6.10
N ALA A 658 5.43 -11.65 7.15
CA ALA A 658 5.01 -10.79 8.24
C ALA A 658 6.19 -10.43 9.16
N ARG A 659 6.88 -9.35 8.78
CA ARG A 659 8.06 -8.81 9.48
C ARG A 659 7.96 -7.32 9.78
N TRP A 660 8.72 -6.89 10.77
CA TRP A 660 8.97 -5.48 11.08
C TRP A 660 10.38 -5.07 10.62
N CYS A 661 10.50 -3.87 10.04
CA CYS A 661 11.72 -3.27 9.49
C CYS A 661 12.33 -3.98 8.25
N CYS A 662 13.03 -3.12 7.52
CA CYS A 662 13.27 -3.09 6.09
C CYS A 662 14.63 -2.42 5.82
N SER A 663 14.90 -2.06 4.54
CA SER A 663 16.14 -1.47 3.98
C SER A 663 17.33 -1.31 4.92
N SER A 664 18.46 -1.89 4.55
CA SER A 664 19.73 -1.65 5.22
C SER A 664 20.58 -0.61 4.48
N TRP A 665 21.61 -0.09 5.12
CA TRP A 665 22.59 0.80 4.47
C TRP A 665 23.58 0.08 3.53
N GLY A 666 23.35 -1.20 3.21
CA GLY A 666 24.18 -1.94 2.27
C GLY A 666 23.80 -3.41 2.09
N PRO A 667 24.31 -4.06 1.03
CA PRO A 667 24.00 -5.45 0.69
C PRO A 667 24.55 -6.47 1.69
N HIS A 668 25.53 -6.09 2.51
CA HIS A 668 26.07 -6.94 3.58
C HIS A 668 25.15 -7.07 4.81
N ASP A 669 24.02 -6.38 4.80
CA ASP A 669 23.12 -6.24 5.96
C ASP A 669 21.73 -6.84 5.71
N GLU A 670 21.57 -7.58 4.60
CA GLU A 670 20.28 -8.10 4.12
C GLU A 670 19.63 -9.11 5.08
N GLU A 671 20.43 -9.88 5.83
CA GLU A 671 19.94 -10.83 6.85
C GLU A 671 19.56 -10.13 8.17
N TYR A 672 20.10 -8.94 8.43
CA TYR A 672 19.93 -8.23 9.71
C TYR A 672 18.73 -7.28 9.71
N ARG A 673 18.23 -6.90 8.52
CA ARG A 673 17.12 -5.93 8.39
C ARG A 673 15.74 -6.48 8.76
N THR A 674 15.59 -7.81 8.81
CA THR A 674 14.30 -8.48 9.03
C THR A 674 14.11 -8.84 10.49
N LEU A 675 13.16 -8.19 11.18
CA LEU A 675 12.80 -8.51 12.56
C LEU A 675 11.46 -9.27 12.57
N ASN A 676 11.56 -10.60 12.63
CA ASN A 676 10.41 -11.51 12.61
C ASN A 676 9.63 -11.48 13.93
N TYR A 677 8.30 -11.51 13.84
CA TYR A 677 7.44 -11.76 14.99
C TYR A 677 7.49 -13.23 15.40
N ALA A 678 7.09 -13.55 16.63
CA ALA A 678 6.92 -14.93 17.02
C ALA A 678 5.58 -15.47 16.48
N TYR A 679 5.62 -16.61 15.80
CA TYR A 679 4.41 -17.24 15.28
C TYR A 679 3.73 -18.13 16.33
N PRO A 680 2.39 -18.18 16.33
CA PRO A 680 1.66 -19.14 17.15
C PRO A 680 1.99 -20.58 16.75
N GLN A 681 1.81 -21.51 17.67
CA GLN A 681 1.98 -22.93 17.41
C GLN A 681 1.04 -23.41 16.29
N LEU A 682 1.50 -24.34 15.47
CA LEU A 682 0.68 -24.96 14.42
C LEU A 682 -0.29 -25.99 15.02
N PHE A 683 -1.46 -26.17 14.42
CA PHE A 683 -2.45 -27.14 14.92
C PHE A 683 -1.92 -28.58 14.88
N LYS A 684 -1.09 -28.91 13.89
CA LYS A 684 -0.44 -30.23 13.78
C LYS A 684 0.43 -30.61 14.99
N ASP A 685 0.94 -29.62 15.72
CA ASP A 685 1.85 -29.83 16.85
C ASP A 685 1.09 -30.06 18.18
N GLY A 686 -0.25 -30.07 18.13
CA GLY A 686 -1.12 -30.25 19.30
C GLY A 686 -1.31 -28.96 20.10
N TRP A 687 -2.44 -28.84 20.79
CA TRP A 687 -2.76 -27.63 21.54
C TRP A 687 -1.93 -27.50 22.82
N GLN A 688 -1.42 -26.29 23.07
CA GLN A 688 -0.87 -25.85 24.34
C GLN A 688 -1.44 -24.48 24.71
N PRO A 689 -1.54 -24.14 26.00
CA PRO A 689 -1.89 -22.79 26.42
C PRO A 689 -0.93 -21.78 25.81
N TRP A 690 -1.47 -20.75 25.17
CA TRP A 690 -0.63 -19.66 24.66
C TRP A 690 -0.02 -18.87 25.81
N SER A 691 1.25 -18.53 25.68
CA SER A 691 1.97 -17.72 26.65
C SER A 691 2.75 -16.62 25.96
N ALA A 692 2.93 -15.50 26.65
CA ALA A 692 3.68 -14.37 26.13
C ALA A 692 5.12 -14.79 25.79
N PRO A 693 5.55 -14.77 24.52
CA PRO A 693 6.90 -15.19 24.19
C PRO A 693 7.92 -14.16 24.68
N MET A 694 9.17 -14.61 24.80
CA MET A 694 10.31 -13.74 25.10
C MET A 694 11.13 -13.54 23.85
N MET A 695 11.42 -12.28 23.52
CA MET A 695 12.36 -11.99 22.45
C MET A 695 13.77 -12.39 22.92
N LYS A 696 14.45 -13.17 22.10
CA LYS A 696 15.86 -13.53 22.30
C LYS A 696 16.72 -12.67 21.38
N PRO A 697 17.97 -12.34 21.76
CA PRO A 697 18.91 -11.75 20.83
C PRO A 697 19.03 -12.65 19.59
N PRO A 698 18.82 -12.12 18.38
CA PRO A 698 19.14 -12.87 17.17
C PRO A 698 20.59 -13.36 17.17
N ASP A 699 20.84 -14.57 16.66
CA ASP A 699 22.18 -15.21 16.67
C ASP A 699 23.24 -14.34 15.99
N TRP A 700 22.84 -13.62 14.94
CA TRP A 700 23.71 -12.71 14.19
C TRP A 700 24.02 -11.39 14.90
N CYS A 701 23.41 -11.09 16.05
CA CYS A 701 23.77 -9.89 16.80
C CYS A 701 25.27 -9.86 17.14
N ASP A 702 25.94 -11.01 17.23
CA ASP A 702 27.38 -11.15 17.53
C ASP A 702 28.26 -11.15 16.26
N GLU A 703 27.67 -11.17 15.07
CA GLU A 703 28.37 -11.32 13.77
C GLU A 703 28.55 -9.99 13.01
N VAL A 704 28.48 -8.86 13.74
CA VAL A 704 28.51 -7.51 13.16
C VAL A 704 29.84 -7.25 12.43
N SER A 705 29.77 -7.05 11.12
CA SER A 705 30.93 -6.66 10.29
C SER A 705 31.67 -5.44 10.86
N GLU A 706 33.00 -5.49 10.89
CA GLU A 706 33.84 -4.32 11.21
C GLU A 706 33.87 -3.29 10.07
N HIS A 707 33.38 -3.62 8.87
CA HIS A 707 33.39 -2.77 7.69
C HIS A 707 31.98 -2.73 7.08
N GLY A 708 31.19 -1.67 7.35
CA GLY A 708 29.87 -1.45 6.75
C GLY A 708 28.74 -1.12 7.74
N GLY A 709 27.61 -0.63 7.20
CA GLY A 709 26.50 0.04 7.91
C GLY A 709 25.83 -0.71 9.07
N ASN A 710 25.94 -2.04 9.16
CA ASN A 710 25.32 -2.86 10.21
C ASN A 710 25.64 -2.40 11.65
N ARG A 711 26.87 -1.93 11.89
CA ARG A 711 27.29 -1.51 13.24
C ARG A 711 26.42 -0.36 13.76
N ARG A 712 26.12 0.63 12.91
CA ARG A 712 25.25 1.73 13.31
C ARG A 712 23.83 1.23 13.57
N PHE A 713 23.34 0.28 12.78
CA PHE A 713 21.96 -0.19 12.81
C PHE A 713 21.67 -0.96 14.09
N THR A 714 22.54 -1.92 14.40
CA THR A 714 22.46 -2.76 15.61
C THR A 714 22.65 -2.00 16.91
N THR A 715 23.23 -0.79 16.86
CA THR A 715 23.41 0.10 18.02
C THR A 715 22.26 1.06 18.27
N LEU A 716 21.26 1.13 17.37
CA LEU A 716 20.11 2.02 17.55
C LEU A 716 19.34 1.64 18.83
N PRO A 717 18.84 2.62 19.62
CA PRO A 717 18.23 2.37 20.92
C PRO A 717 17.07 1.36 20.91
N GLN A 718 16.25 1.36 19.85
CA GLN A 718 15.12 0.43 19.73
C GLN A 718 15.51 -0.86 18.99
N HIS A 719 16.78 -1.07 18.63
CA HIS A 719 17.21 -2.30 17.97
C HIS A 719 17.34 -3.46 19.00
N PRO A 720 16.84 -4.68 18.72
CA PRO A 720 16.92 -5.82 19.63
C PRO A 720 18.32 -6.13 20.15
N CYS A 721 19.34 -6.10 19.29
CA CYS A 721 20.72 -6.31 19.71
C CYS A 721 21.19 -5.30 20.79
N LYS A 722 20.70 -4.04 20.76
CA LYS A 722 21.06 -3.02 21.75
C LYS A 722 20.32 -3.24 23.06
N PHE A 723 18.98 -3.26 23.05
CA PHE A 723 18.20 -3.27 24.30
C PHE A 723 18.17 -4.63 25.01
N LEU A 724 18.41 -5.75 24.31
CA LEU A 724 18.49 -7.07 24.96
C LEU A 724 19.85 -7.33 25.62
N ARG A 725 20.91 -6.64 25.17
CA ARG A 725 22.26 -6.72 25.75
C ARG A 725 22.47 -5.72 26.88
N GLU A 726 21.91 -4.52 26.74
CA GLU A 726 22.10 -3.40 27.65
C GLU A 726 20.72 -2.87 28.12
N PRO A 727 20.00 -3.62 28.99
CA PRO A 727 18.63 -3.30 29.36
C PRO A 727 18.44 -1.95 30.09
N GLY A 728 19.52 -1.25 30.46
CA GLY A 728 19.48 0.04 31.15
C GLY A 728 19.45 1.30 30.26
N ASP A 729 19.79 1.19 28.97
CA ASP A 729 20.03 2.37 28.10
C ASP A 729 18.81 2.83 27.28
N ALA A 730 17.79 1.99 27.12
CA ALA A 730 16.63 2.28 26.24
C ALA A 730 15.71 3.41 26.74
N ALA A 731 15.91 3.89 27.98
CA ALA A 731 15.14 4.97 28.60
C ALA A 731 15.56 6.38 28.12
N ALA A 732 16.71 6.54 27.44
CA ALA A 732 17.25 7.85 27.06
C ALA A 732 16.62 8.48 25.79
N GLY A 733 15.73 7.77 25.08
CA GLY A 733 15.19 8.21 23.78
C GLY A 733 14.10 9.29 23.82
N ARG A 734 13.71 9.81 25.00
CA ARG A 734 12.67 10.87 25.13
C ARG A 734 13.24 12.24 25.54
N GLY A 735 14.46 12.56 25.16
CA GLY A 735 15.10 13.80 25.59
C GLY A 735 16.15 14.33 24.63
N ALA A 736 15.75 14.72 23.42
CA ALA A 736 16.38 15.79 22.61
C ALA A 736 15.64 15.87 21.26
N GLY A 737 15.02 17.02 20.98
CA GLY A 737 14.29 17.31 19.75
C GLY A 737 13.12 18.21 20.04
#